data_AF-A0A2S3VX42-F1
#
_entry.id   AF-A0A2S3VX42-F1
#
_cell.length_a   1.000
_cell.length_b   1.000
_cell.length_c   1.000
_cell.angle_alpha   90.00
_cell.angle_beta   90.00
_cell.angle_gamma   90.00
#
_symmetry.space_group_name_H-M   'P 1'
#
loop_
_entity.id
_entity.type
_entity.pdbx_description
1 polymer ?
#
loop_
_entity_poly.entity_id
_entity_poly.type
_entity_poly.pdbx_seq_one_letter_code
_entity_poly.pdbx_strand_id
1 'polypeptide(L)'
;MAADGTKVTSPAAHVDTPAGILAPAPEDGHRQELAGSHMVPPANALLAQAAAPVTITQDLRPPSVVLDGLFEDIARAHIYADAKTAVDAIPDEAPEDLLAQYRAAKVRPDFVLKDFVSQHFTMPERKTVTYQRSPNENVRDYIMGMWDVLQRPPDTQVQYSSQLPLPYTYVVPGGRFSELYYWDSYFTMIGLYEDGKIDLMRDMVRDMASMIDRYGHIPNGSRTYYLSRSQAPFFSLMVDLLAMHDGQIAYTTFLPELQAEYDYWMDGADSVAPGGAYRHVVRLPDGTVMNRHWDDRDTPRDESYPEDLATAASQSARKPEEVYRDLRAGSETGWDFTSRWLADGHTLSTIHTTELLTVELNCLIPHLAQTLSHAYALKGDKEAAARYARIAEERVAAMQRILWDERRAAYIDYDWKKGESTSILSGATAMPLFLQMATPEQAKAVAETIRKNLLKVGGLVATERTNSGQQWDAPNGWAPLQWMAVKGLNQYGYDELASDIAARWMGRVIGTYEKSGVLLEKYDVSNPYISPKGGKGGGEYPMQIGFGWTNGTLLGLMDRYPQNTRVVLDHNPAADLPDRPVAHALPPMNAYGVQSDKDTIDHYNLPAVALTPRPVAPTPALPQVSSVGESAPTPPSSAPPVQPPASATPAPAASAPAEAAPKPAAAPVAADTSSGAPAQTMAQPSATAPAAPAADHAAGAENVVAPATSTVVPATPAPLPPAGASAVPPGSAVPAAQPKAQQDEATPTLPPHITDVPKDNSAASQPAAH
;
A
#
# COMPACT_ATOMS: atom_id res chain seq x y z
N MET A 1 -49.78 -37.80 2.21
CA MET A 1 -50.96 -37.59 1.34
C MET A 1 -50.50 -36.64 0.24
N ALA A 2 -50.57 -36.92 -1.06
CA ALA A 2 -50.94 -38.11 -1.85
C ALA A 2 -49.85 -38.25 -2.99
N ALA A 3 -49.53 -39.38 -3.62
CA ALA A 3 -50.34 -40.27 -4.47
C ALA A 3 -51.10 -39.51 -5.59
N ASP A 4 -51.04 -39.86 -6.88
CA ASP A 4 -50.32 -40.89 -7.65
C ASP A 4 -50.46 -40.58 -9.18
N GLY A 5 -49.86 -41.34 -10.11
CA GLY A 5 -50.39 -41.49 -11.48
C GLY A 5 -49.45 -41.30 -12.69
N THR A 6 -49.50 -42.25 -13.64
CA THR A 6 -48.71 -42.31 -14.89
C THR A 6 -49.55 -42.11 -16.17
N LYS A 7 -48.94 -41.56 -17.25
CA LYS A 7 -49.11 -41.85 -18.72
C LYS A 7 -48.45 -40.71 -19.56
N VAL A 8 -47.80 -40.84 -20.73
CA VAL A 8 -47.78 -41.77 -21.90
C VAL A 8 -48.69 -41.36 -23.08
N THR A 9 -48.12 -40.77 -24.16
CA THR A 9 -48.33 -41.04 -25.63
C THR A 9 -47.75 -39.92 -26.54
N SER A 10 -47.59 -40.18 -27.84
CA SER A 10 -47.01 -39.28 -28.89
C SER A 10 -47.99 -38.97 -30.05
N PRO A 11 -47.64 -38.06 -30.98
CA PRO A 11 -47.45 -38.40 -32.42
C PRO A 11 -46.12 -37.78 -32.99
N ALA A 12 -45.43 -38.28 -34.02
CA ALA A 12 -45.77 -38.64 -35.42
C ALA A 12 -46.02 -37.41 -36.34
N ALA A 13 -45.54 -37.31 -37.60
CA ALA A 13 -45.00 -38.32 -38.53
C ALA A 13 -44.05 -37.77 -39.65
N HIS A 14 -43.24 -38.67 -40.24
CA HIS A 14 -42.85 -38.93 -41.66
C HIS A 14 -42.62 -37.80 -42.72
N VAL A 15 -41.81 -37.99 -43.79
CA VAL A 15 -41.16 -39.17 -44.45
C VAL A 15 -39.65 -38.87 -44.76
N ASP A 16 -38.79 -39.47 -45.63
CA ASP A 16 -38.82 -40.51 -46.71
C ASP A 16 -37.42 -41.23 -46.86
N THR A 17 -37.07 -41.87 -48.00
CA THR A 17 -35.69 -42.35 -48.35
C THR A 17 -35.40 -42.24 -49.89
N PRO A 18 -34.89 -43.17 -50.75
CA PRO A 18 -34.16 -44.47 -50.63
C PRO A 18 -32.89 -44.69 -51.55
N ALA A 19 -32.04 -45.69 -51.20
CA ALA A 19 -31.14 -46.51 -52.07
C ALA A 19 -29.91 -45.90 -52.83
N GLY A 20 -28.83 -46.64 -53.15
CA GLY A 20 -28.39 -48.02 -52.77
C GLY A 20 -27.32 -48.68 -53.69
N ILE A 21 -26.95 -49.96 -53.41
CA ILE A 21 -26.43 -51.05 -54.34
C ILE A 21 -24.90 -51.42 -54.41
N LEU A 22 -24.58 -52.62 -53.85
CA LEU A 22 -23.67 -53.75 -54.26
C LEU A 22 -22.11 -53.67 -54.46
N ALA A 23 -21.47 -54.86 -54.39
CA ALA A 23 -20.03 -55.22 -54.56
C ALA A 23 -19.87 -56.41 -55.58
N PRO A 24 -18.65 -56.89 -55.98
CA PRO A 24 -17.87 -57.93 -55.22
C PRO A 24 -16.31 -57.95 -55.45
N ALA A 25 -15.62 -59.06 -55.09
CA ALA A 25 -14.15 -59.36 -55.23
C ALA A 25 -13.82 -60.26 -56.48
N PRO A 26 -12.67 -60.98 -56.72
CA PRO A 26 -11.77 -61.74 -55.78
C PRO A 26 -10.23 -61.92 -56.11
N GLU A 27 -9.53 -62.66 -55.23
CA GLU A 27 -8.44 -63.70 -55.40
C GLU A 27 -7.02 -63.52 -56.03
N ASP A 28 -6.06 -64.24 -55.39
CA ASP A 28 -4.83 -64.96 -55.82
C ASP A 28 -3.53 -64.31 -56.38
N GLY A 29 -2.37 -64.88 -55.96
CA GLY A 29 -1.08 -64.82 -56.69
C GLY A 29 0.23 -64.75 -55.86
N HIS A 30 0.95 -65.85 -55.63
CA HIS A 30 2.25 -65.88 -54.93
C HIS A 30 3.42 -65.23 -55.71
N ARG A 31 4.36 -64.55 -55.00
CA ARG A 31 5.82 -64.86 -55.03
C ARG A 31 6.65 -64.15 -53.93
N GLN A 32 7.90 -64.57 -53.81
CA GLN A 32 8.88 -64.17 -52.78
C GLN A 32 9.85 -63.05 -53.23
N GLU A 33 10.50 -62.48 -52.21
CA GLU A 33 11.87 -61.93 -52.17
C GLU A 33 12.17 -60.44 -52.45
N LEU A 34 13.05 -59.95 -51.57
CA LEU A 34 14.06 -58.87 -51.71
C LEU A 34 13.62 -57.39 -51.80
N ALA A 35 13.66 -56.77 -50.61
CA ALA A 35 14.36 -55.50 -50.32
C ALA A 35 14.02 -54.23 -51.15
N GLY A 36 13.17 -53.37 -50.60
CA GLY A 36 13.13 -51.96 -51.00
C GLY A 36 11.97 -51.13 -50.43
N SER A 37 12.31 -50.07 -49.70
CA SER A 37 11.50 -48.86 -49.42
C SER A 37 10.20 -48.94 -48.58
N HIS A 38 10.01 -47.85 -47.82
CA HIS A 38 8.75 -47.31 -47.26
C HIS A 38 7.81 -48.23 -46.46
N MET A 39 8.19 -48.50 -45.20
CA MET A 39 7.22 -48.41 -44.09
C MET A 39 7.42 -47.05 -43.40
N VAL A 40 6.35 -46.27 -43.26
CA VAL A 40 6.36 -45.02 -42.48
C VAL A 40 6.18 -45.37 -41.00
N PRO A 41 7.15 -45.07 -40.11
CA PRO A 41 6.95 -45.23 -38.67
C PRO A 41 5.93 -44.21 -38.16
N PRO A 42 5.15 -44.51 -37.11
CA PRO A 42 4.28 -43.52 -36.47
C PRO A 42 5.09 -42.33 -35.93
N ALA A 43 4.45 -41.17 -35.81
CA ALA A 43 5.09 -39.87 -35.55
C ALA A 43 5.64 -39.65 -34.12
N ASN A 44 6.22 -40.69 -33.50
CA ASN A 44 6.92 -40.65 -32.21
C ASN A 44 8.43 -40.96 -32.38
N ALA A 45 9.07 -40.29 -33.35
CA ALA A 45 10.51 -40.42 -33.61
C ALA A 45 11.21 -39.08 -33.97
N LEU A 46 10.54 -37.94 -33.76
CA LEU A 46 11.06 -36.60 -34.11
C LEU A 46 10.90 -35.54 -33.00
N LEU A 47 10.66 -35.97 -31.75
CA LEU A 47 10.68 -35.11 -30.55
C LEU A 47 11.78 -35.48 -29.54
N ALA A 48 12.66 -36.43 -29.88
CA ALA A 48 13.81 -36.83 -29.07
C ALA A 48 15.01 -35.86 -29.16
N GLN A 49 14.73 -34.57 -29.40
CA GLN A 49 15.71 -33.49 -29.28
C GLN A 49 15.05 -32.12 -28.99
N ALA A 50 13.92 -32.12 -28.28
CA ALA A 50 13.55 -30.94 -27.50
C ALA A 50 14.68 -30.70 -26.48
N ALA A 51 15.37 -29.57 -26.58
CA ALA A 51 16.34 -29.17 -25.56
C ALA A 51 15.62 -29.07 -24.21
N ALA A 52 16.28 -29.49 -23.13
CA ALA A 52 15.79 -29.19 -21.79
C ALA A 52 15.58 -27.66 -21.68
N PRO A 53 14.45 -27.18 -21.13
CA PRO A 53 14.15 -25.76 -21.11
C PRO A 53 15.30 -25.01 -20.44
N VAL A 54 15.93 -24.09 -21.19
CA VAL A 54 17.08 -23.34 -20.72
C VAL A 54 16.65 -22.60 -19.47
N THR A 55 17.13 -23.06 -18.32
CA THR A 55 16.74 -22.53 -17.02
C THR A 55 17.45 -21.21 -16.83
N ILE A 56 16.84 -20.14 -17.36
CA ILE A 56 17.29 -18.76 -17.16
C ILE A 56 17.41 -18.58 -15.64
N THR A 57 18.61 -18.32 -15.15
CA THR A 57 18.78 -17.94 -13.76
C THR A 57 18.60 -16.44 -13.69
N GLN A 58 17.50 -16.00 -13.07
CA GLN A 58 17.29 -14.59 -12.80
C GLN A 58 18.38 -14.07 -11.87
N ASP A 59 18.97 -12.94 -12.23
CA ASP A 59 19.76 -12.16 -11.30
C ASP A 59 18.79 -11.41 -10.37
N LEU A 60 18.93 -11.63 -9.07
CA LEU A 60 18.11 -10.99 -8.04
C LEU A 60 18.76 -9.70 -7.52
N ARG A 61 19.97 -9.34 -8.00
CA ARG A 61 20.60 -8.06 -7.72
C ARG A 61 19.76 -6.92 -8.34
N PRO A 62 19.63 -5.77 -7.66
CA PRO A 62 18.88 -4.63 -8.17
C PRO A 62 19.70 -3.85 -9.23
N PRO A 63 19.07 -3.05 -10.12
CA PRO A 63 19.77 -2.40 -11.24
C PRO A 63 20.97 -1.54 -10.83
N SER A 64 20.91 -0.83 -9.70
CA SER A 64 22.06 -0.06 -9.17
C SER A 64 23.29 -0.90 -8.82
N VAL A 65 23.12 -2.20 -8.54
CA VAL A 65 24.20 -3.14 -8.23
C VAL A 65 24.64 -3.91 -9.48
N VAL A 66 23.71 -4.23 -10.38
CA VAL A 66 23.98 -4.93 -11.64
C VAL A 66 24.70 -4.05 -12.65
N LEU A 67 24.33 -2.76 -12.71
CA LEU A 67 24.81 -1.80 -13.70
C LEU A 67 25.77 -0.76 -13.12
N ASP A 68 26.22 -0.90 -11.86
CA ASP A 68 27.39 -0.18 -11.30
C ASP A 68 27.32 1.36 -11.59
N GLY A 69 28.45 2.00 -11.85
CA GLY A 69 28.51 3.40 -12.26
C GLY A 69 27.70 3.76 -13.52
N LEU A 70 27.40 2.83 -14.44
CA LEU A 70 26.52 3.13 -15.58
C LEU A 70 25.11 3.51 -15.09
N PHE A 71 24.61 2.87 -14.04
CA PHE A 71 23.33 3.25 -13.43
C PHE A 71 23.38 4.67 -12.86
N GLU A 72 24.45 5.01 -12.14
CA GLU A 72 24.65 6.35 -11.61
C GLU A 72 24.73 7.42 -12.71
N ASP A 73 25.49 7.16 -13.77
CA ASP A 73 25.62 8.07 -14.91
C ASP A 73 24.26 8.29 -15.60
N ILE A 74 23.44 7.24 -15.76
CA ILE A 74 22.09 7.33 -16.34
C ILE A 74 21.17 8.19 -15.46
N ALA A 75 21.16 7.95 -14.15
CA ALA A 75 20.33 8.68 -13.19
C ALA A 75 20.73 10.17 -13.11
N ARG A 76 22.04 10.45 -12.99
CA ARG A 76 22.59 11.82 -12.91
C ARG A 76 22.42 12.61 -14.22
N ALA A 77 22.34 11.93 -15.36
CA ALA A 77 22.09 12.56 -16.65
C ALA A 77 20.60 12.88 -16.93
N HIS A 78 19.67 12.43 -16.08
CA HIS A 78 18.22 12.65 -16.23
C HIS A 78 17.70 12.31 -17.64
N ILE A 79 18.13 11.17 -18.20
CA ILE A 79 17.81 10.74 -19.57
C ILE A 79 16.30 10.50 -19.77
N TYR A 80 15.61 10.12 -18.70
CA TYR A 80 14.17 9.92 -18.62
C TYR A 80 13.55 10.92 -17.62
N ALA A 81 12.30 11.32 -17.87
CA ALA A 81 11.55 12.25 -17.01
C ALA A 81 10.91 11.60 -15.76
N ASP A 82 11.03 10.28 -15.62
CA ASP A 82 10.63 9.49 -14.45
C ASP A 82 11.74 8.46 -14.20
N ALA A 83 12.41 8.54 -13.04
CA ALA A 83 13.54 7.69 -12.67
C ALA A 83 13.20 6.19 -12.71
N LYS A 84 11.95 5.79 -12.44
CA LYS A 84 11.50 4.39 -12.56
C LYS A 84 11.70 3.83 -13.98
N THR A 85 11.70 4.70 -14.99
CA THR A 85 11.94 4.32 -16.39
C THR A 85 13.34 3.80 -16.64
N ALA A 86 14.34 4.16 -15.81
CA ALA A 86 15.69 3.60 -15.90
C ALA A 86 15.81 2.20 -15.28
N VAL A 87 15.12 1.93 -14.16
CA VAL A 87 15.13 0.60 -13.50
C VAL A 87 14.21 -0.43 -14.14
N ASP A 88 13.19 0.04 -14.88
CA ASP A 88 12.32 -0.82 -15.69
C ASP A 88 13.00 -1.27 -16.99
N ALA A 89 14.04 -0.56 -17.46
CA ALA A 89 14.74 -0.87 -18.70
C ALA A 89 15.54 -2.19 -18.61
N ILE A 90 15.54 -2.96 -19.69
CA ILE A 90 16.10 -4.31 -19.74
C ILE A 90 17.40 -4.26 -20.57
N PRO A 91 18.56 -4.61 -20.01
CA PRO A 91 19.79 -4.77 -20.78
C PRO A 91 19.62 -5.79 -21.91
N ASP A 92 20.04 -5.44 -23.13
CA ASP A 92 19.95 -6.32 -24.31
C ASP A 92 21.05 -7.41 -24.32
N GLU A 93 22.03 -7.31 -23.41
CA GLU A 93 23.22 -8.15 -23.31
C GLU A 93 23.62 -8.38 -21.83
N ALA A 94 24.66 -9.20 -21.59
CA ALA A 94 25.13 -9.48 -20.23
C ALA A 94 25.64 -8.20 -19.53
N PRO A 95 25.25 -7.92 -18.27
CA PRO A 95 25.71 -6.75 -17.54
C PRO A 95 27.23 -6.60 -17.45
N GLU A 96 27.99 -7.70 -17.34
CA GLU A 96 29.45 -7.65 -17.37
C GLU A 96 29.99 -7.16 -18.73
N ASP A 97 29.42 -7.63 -19.84
CA ASP A 97 29.79 -7.22 -21.20
C ASP A 97 29.35 -5.77 -21.47
N LEU A 98 28.11 -5.41 -21.09
CA LEU A 98 27.57 -4.05 -21.21
C LEU A 98 28.43 -3.04 -20.46
N LEU A 99 28.90 -3.40 -19.26
CA LEU A 99 29.81 -2.57 -18.48
C LEU A 99 31.21 -2.49 -19.07
N ALA A 100 31.69 -3.53 -19.78
CA ALA A 100 32.94 -3.45 -20.53
C ALA A 100 32.80 -2.54 -21.76
N GLN A 101 31.71 -2.68 -22.53
CA GLN A 101 31.37 -1.80 -23.66
C GLN A 101 31.21 -0.35 -23.20
N TYR A 102 30.52 -0.11 -22.08
CA TYR A 102 30.37 1.23 -21.51
C TYR A 102 31.71 1.87 -21.14
N ARG A 103 32.57 1.15 -20.41
CA ARG A 103 33.91 1.65 -20.02
C ARG A 103 34.76 1.98 -21.25
N ALA A 104 34.68 1.18 -22.32
CA ALA A 104 35.36 1.43 -23.58
C ALA A 104 34.75 2.60 -24.39
N ALA A 105 33.42 2.79 -24.31
CA ALA A 105 32.72 3.85 -25.02
C ALA A 105 32.91 5.22 -24.33
N LYS A 106 32.82 5.28 -22.99
CA LYS A 106 32.86 6.51 -22.16
C LYS A 106 34.15 7.33 -22.35
N VAL A 107 35.26 6.70 -22.72
CA VAL A 107 36.55 7.39 -22.95
C VAL A 107 36.69 8.02 -24.34
N ARG A 108 35.71 7.85 -25.23
CA ARG A 108 35.75 8.44 -26.58
C ARG A 108 35.23 9.89 -26.58
N PRO A 109 35.87 10.84 -27.29
CA PRO A 109 35.43 12.25 -27.33
C PRO A 109 34.04 12.49 -27.94
N ASP A 110 33.52 11.52 -28.70
CA ASP A 110 32.20 11.53 -29.34
C ASP A 110 31.12 10.81 -28.53
N PHE A 111 31.40 10.40 -27.28
CA PHE A 111 30.47 9.63 -26.48
C PHE A 111 29.23 10.42 -26.02
N VAL A 112 28.04 9.90 -26.37
CA VAL A 112 26.74 10.39 -25.90
C VAL A 112 26.04 9.29 -25.11
N LEU A 113 25.86 9.49 -23.80
CA LEU A 113 25.27 8.47 -22.91
C LEU A 113 23.85 8.07 -23.33
N LYS A 114 23.03 9.05 -23.76
CA LYS A 114 21.66 8.79 -24.22
C LYS A 114 21.62 7.85 -25.43
N ASP A 115 22.55 8.04 -26.37
CA ASP A 115 22.60 7.25 -27.59
C ASP A 115 23.06 5.83 -27.27
N PHE A 116 24.04 5.67 -26.36
CA PHE A 116 24.46 4.38 -25.81
C PHE A 116 23.30 3.65 -25.11
N VAL A 117 22.57 4.32 -24.21
CA VAL A 117 21.39 3.72 -23.55
C VAL A 117 20.35 3.26 -24.58
N SER A 118 20.09 4.05 -25.62
CA SER A 118 19.15 3.67 -26.69
C SER A 118 19.63 2.56 -27.64
N GLN A 119 20.87 2.08 -27.50
CA GLN A 119 21.48 1.03 -28.33
C GLN A 119 21.67 -0.30 -27.58
N HIS A 120 21.57 -0.31 -26.25
CA HIS A 120 21.86 -1.47 -25.40
C HIS A 120 20.77 -1.79 -24.35
N PHE A 121 19.63 -1.08 -24.37
CA PHE A 121 18.50 -1.32 -23.48
C PHE A 121 17.15 -1.34 -24.22
N THR A 122 16.44 -2.47 -24.11
CA THR A 122 15.03 -2.58 -24.45
C THR A 122 14.17 -1.93 -23.35
N MET A 123 13.32 -0.98 -23.73
CA MET A 123 12.26 -0.46 -22.85
C MET A 123 11.11 -1.47 -22.80
N PRO A 124 10.60 -1.87 -21.61
CA PRO A 124 9.49 -2.81 -21.54
C PRO A 124 8.18 -2.20 -22.09
N GLU A 125 7.30 -3.05 -22.63
CA GLU A 125 5.98 -2.64 -23.12
C GLU A 125 5.06 -2.17 -21.98
N ARG A 126 5.17 -0.88 -21.64
CA ARG A 126 4.15 -0.20 -20.84
C ARG A 126 2.87 -0.14 -21.66
N LYS A 127 1.87 -0.96 -21.31
CA LYS A 127 0.48 -0.82 -21.78
C LYS A 127 -0.05 0.56 -21.38
N THR A 128 0.14 1.56 -22.23
CA THR A 128 -0.33 2.92 -21.98
C THR A 128 -1.86 2.90 -21.90
N VAL A 129 -2.39 3.06 -20.68
CA VAL A 129 -3.83 3.13 -20.40
C VAL A 129 -4.37 4.49 -20.89
N THR A 130 -4.42 4.65 -22.21
CA THR A 130 -5.01 5.79 -22.92
C THR A 130 -6.54 5.63 -22.92
N TYR A 131 -7.12 5.55 -21.73
CA TYR A 131 -8.53 5.24 -21.56
C TYR A 131 -9.38 6.42 -22.04
N GLN A 132 -10.11 6.22 -23.13
CA GLN A 132 -11.15 7.15 -23.58
C GLN A 132 -12.50 6.56 -23.20
N ARG A 133 -13.12 7.17 -22.18
CA ARG A 133 -14.46 6.82 -21.69
C ARG A 133 -15.47 6.72 -22.84
N SER A 134 -16.20 5.61 -22.92
CA SER A 134 -17.22 5.44 -23.95
C SER A 134 -18.40 6.39 -23.69
N PRO A 135 -19.08 6.93 -24.73
CA PRO A 135 -20.29 7.71 -24.54
C PRO A 135 -21.34 6.93 -23.73
N ASN A 136 -21.83 7.53 -22.63
CA ASN A 136 -22.79 6.96 -21.68
C ASN A 136 -22.27 5.80 -20.79
N GLU A 137 -20.95 5.61 -20.69
CA GLU A 137 -20.33 4.65 -19.77
C GLU A 137 -20.48 5.12 -18.31
N ASN A 138 -21.12 4.31 -17.46
CA ASN A 138 -21.30 4.60 -16.03
C ASN A 138 -20.06 4.18 -15.22
N VAL A 139 -20.00 4.57 -13.94
CA VAL A 139 -18.83 4.33 -13.09
C VAL A 139 -18.61 2.84 -12.72
N ARG A 140 -19.68 2.02 -12.68
CA ARG A 140 -19.56 0.58 -12.36
C ARG A 140 -18.99 -0.18 -13.56
N ASP A 141 -19.50 0.08 -14.77
CA ASP A 141 -19.00 -0.55 -15.99
C ASP A 141 -17.57 -0.08 -16.32
N TYR A 142 -17.21 1.17 -16.01
CA TYR A 142 -15.81 1.63 -16.03
C TYR A 142 -14.90 0.77 -15.15
N ILE A 143 -15.28 0.53 -13.88
CA ILE A 143 -14.51 -0.30 -12.95
C ILE A 143 -14.35 -1.72 -13.50
N MET A 144 -15.43 -2.33 -13.97
CA MET A 144 -15.43 -3.68 -14.53
C MET A 144 -14.52 -3.82 -15.76
N GLY A 145 -14.61 -2.89 -16.72
CA GLY A 145 -13.74 -2.87 -17.89
C GLY A 145 -12.29 -2.54 -17.55
N MET A 146 -12.04 -1.76 -16.50
CA MET A 146 -10.70 -1.43 -16.03
C MET A 146 -9.98 -2.65 -15.42
N TRP A 147 -10.69 -3.64 -14.86
CA TRP A 147 -10.07 -4.90 -14.45
C TRP A 147 -9.38 -5.61 -15.62
N ASP A 148 -10.01 -5.63 -16.80
CA ASP A 148 -9.45 -6.30 -17.98
C ASP A 148 -8.27 -5.51 -18.61
N VAL A 149 -8.12 -4.23 -18.25
CA VAL A 149 -7.01 -3.34 -18.62
C VAL A 149 -5.85 -3.42 -17.62
N LEU A 150 -6.15 -3.52 -16.32
CA LEU A 150 -5.15 -3.61 -15.24
C LEU A 150 -4.61 -5.03 -15.03
N GLN A 151 -5.32 -6.08 -15.46
CA GLN A 151 -4.82 -7.45 -15.38
C GLN A 151 -3.59 -7.70 -16.27
N ARG A 152 -2.73 -8.62 -15.82
CA ARG A 152 -1.54 -9.13 -16.49
C ARG A 152 -1.62 -10.66 -16.48
N PRO A 153 -1.31 -11.33 -17.61
CA PRO A 153 -1.17 -12.79 -17.61
C PRO A 153 0.06 -13.21 -16.79
N PRO A 154 0.22 -14.51 -16.50
CA PRO A 154 1.46 -15.08 -15.97
C PRO A 154 2.70 -14.57 -16.73
N ASP A 155 3.71 -14.13 -15.99
CA ASP A 155 4.90 -13.53 -16.58
C ASP A 155 5.80 -14.58 -17.22
N THR A 156 6.28 -14.29 -18.43
CA THR A 156 7.43 -15.01 -18.98
C THR A 156 8.70 -14.39 -18.41
N GLN A 157 9.58 -15.22 -17.86
CA GLN A 157 10.86 -14.77 -17.31
C GLN A 157 11.76 -14.19 -18.41
N VAL A 158 12.05 -12.89 -18.34
CA VAL A 158 12.98 -12.20 -19.25
C VAL A 158 14.35 -12.07 -18.58
N GLN A 159 15.41 -12.40 -19.31
CA GLN A 159 16.79 -12.30 -18.81
C GLN A 159 17.17 -10.83 -18.56
N TYR A 160 17.94 -10.57 -17.49
CA TYR A 160 18.34 -9.22 -17.01
C TYR A 160 17.22 -8.24 -16.64
N SER A 161 15.95 -8.60 -16.83
CA SER A 161 14.81 -7.78 -16.40
C SER A 161 14.74 -7.66 -14.88
N SER A 162 14.44 -6.45 -14.41
CA SER A 162 14.16 -6.18 -13.01
C SER A 162 12.82 -6.77 -12.54
N GLN A 163 11.94 -7.25 -13.43
CA GLN A 163 10.65 -7.83 -13.06
C GLN A 163 10.80 -9.24 -12.48
N LEU A 164 10.26 -9.46 -11.28
CA LEU A 164 10.15 -10.79 -10.67
C LEU A 164 8.94 -11.50 -11.28
N PRO A 165 9.09 -12.59 -12.04
CA PRO A 165 7.98 -13.17 -12.79
C PRO A 165 6.96 -13.81 -11.84
N LEU A 166 5.68 -13.53 -12.07
CA LEU A 166 4.56 -14.11 -11.34
C LEU A 166 3.92 -15.29 -12.09
N PRO A 167 3.71 -16.46 -11.44
CA PRO A 167 3.16 -17.66 -12.09
C PRO A 167 1.66 -17.62 -12.43
N TYR A 168 0.88 -16.69 -11.88
CA TYR A 168 -0.57 -16.59 -12.08
C TYR A 168 -1.02 -15.27 -12.74
N THR A 169 -2.32 -15.09 -12.92
CA THR A 169 -2.88 -13.84 -13.46
C THR A 169 -3.04 -12.83 -12.31
N TYR A 170 -2.56 -11.60 -12.49
CA TYR A 170 -2.57 -10.58 -11.43
C TYR A 170 -3.04 -9.22 -11.92
N VAL A 171 -3.44 -8.33 -10.98
CA VAL A 171 -3.85 -6.94 -11.27
C VAL A 171 -2.77 -5.98 -10.78
N VAL A 172 -2.42 -4.97 -11.59
CA VAL A 172 -1.50 -3.89 -11.21
C VAL A 172 -2.26 -2.61 -10.82
N PRO A 173 -1.70 -1.70 -9.99
CA PRO A 173 -2.43 -0.50 -9.54
C PRO A 173 -2.82 0.44 -10.68
N GLY A 174 -1.94 0.66 -11.66
CA GLY A 174 -2.19 1.49 -12.85
C GLY A 174 -1.09 2.51 -13.17
N GLY A 175 -1.11 3.03 -14.41
CA GLY A 175 -0.15 4.04 -14.86
C GLY A 175 1.31 3.57 -14.88
N ARG A 176 2.20 4.24 -14.13
CA ARG A 176 3.64 3.89 -13.99
C ARG A 176 3.86 2.59 -13.20
N PHE A 177 2.88 2.15 -12.44
CA PHE A 177 2.90 0.93 -11.65
C PHE A 177 2.53 -0.24 -12.57
N SER A 178 3.56 -0.84 -13.15
CA SER A 178 3.50 -1.91 -14.17
C SER A 178 3.57 -3.32 -13.60
N GLU A 179 3.77 -3.43 -12.29
CA GLU A 179 4.00 -4.63 -11.50
C GLU A 179 2.94 -4.74 -10.39
N LEU A 180 2.82 -5.93 -9.80
CA LEU A 180 1.99 -6.15 -8.61
C LEU A 180 2.61 -5.39 -7.42
N TYR A 181 1.78 -4.73 -6.62
CA TYR A 181 2.15 -4.12 -5.33
C TYR A 181 1.39 -4.80 -4.19
N TYR A 182 2.03 -4.88 -3.02
CA TYR A 182 1.56 -5.75 -1.95
C TYR A 182 0.23 -5.27 -1.32
N TRP A 183 0.21 -4.17 -0.57
CA TRP A 183 -1.02 -3.76 0.13
C TRP A 183 -2.14 -3.27 -0.81
N ASP A 184 -1.78 -2.70 -1.96
CA ASP A 184 -2.68 -2.30 -3.04
C ASP A 184 -3.57 -3.47 -3.50
N SER A 185 -3.00 -4.67 -3.52
CA SER A 185 -3.70 -5.88 -3.93
C SER A 185 -4.89 -6.18 -3.02
N TYR A 186 -4.80 -6.01 -1.69
CA TYR A 186 -5.93 -6.24 -0.79
C TYR A 186 -7.11 -5.31 -1.11
N PHE A 187 -6.83 -4.02 -1.30
CA PHE A 187 -7.87 -3.04 -1.61
C PHE A 187 -8.42 -3.18 -3.04
N THR A 188 -7.66 -3.81 -3.94
CA THR A 188 -8.10 -4.20 -5.28
C THR A 188 -8.98 -5.45 -5.23
N MET A 189 -8.61 -6.46 -4.43
CA MET A 189 -9.35 -7.72 -4.26
C MET A 189 -10.77 -7.51 -3.71
N ILE A 190 -11.02 -6.45 -2.93
CA ILE A 190 -12.37 -6.00 -2.55
C ILE A 190 -13.26 -5.86 -3.80
N GLY A 191 -12.74 -5.19 -4.84
CA GLY A 191 -13.45 -5.00 -6.11
C GLY A 191 -13.57 -6.27 -6.94
N LEU A 192 -12.56 -7.15 -6.89
CA LEU A 192 -12.63 -8.44 -7.56
C LEU A 192 -13.69 -9.35 -6.92
N TYR A 193 -13.88 -9.26 -5.60
CA TYR A 193 -14.94 -9.96 -4.89
C TYR A 193 -16.34 -9.45 -5.29
N GLU A 194 -16.56 -8.13 -5.22
CA GLU A 194 -17.87 -7.49 -5.55
C GLU A 194 -18.23 -7.57 -7.05
N ASP A 195 -17.25 -7.90 -7.91
CA ASP A 195 -17.44 -8.19 -9.34
C ASP A 195 -17.41 -9.71 -9.67
N GLY A 196 -17.29 -10.58 -8.66
CA GLY A 196 -17.27 -12.04 -8.84
C GLY A 196 -16.03 -12.60 -9.55
N LYS A 197 -14.97 -11.81 -9.74
CA LYS A 197 -13.67 -12.23 -10.32
C LYS A 197 -12.83 -12.99 -9.27
N ILE A 198 -13.43 -13.97 -8.61
CA ILE A 198 -12.85 -14.73 -7.48
C ILE A 198 -11.61 -15.53 -7.89
N ASP A 199 -11.59 -16.10 -9.10
CA ASP A 199 -10.42 -16.86 -9.57
C ASP A 199 -9.18 -15.97 -9.71
N LEU A 200 -9.36 -14.73 -10.18
CA LEU A 200 -8.30 -13.72 -10.27
C LEU A 200 -7.83 -13.25 -8.89
N MET A 201 -8.75 -13.12 -7.92
CA MET A 201 -8.38 -12.88 -6.51
C MET A 201 -7.56 -14.04 -5.93
N ARG A 202 -7.97 -15.29 -6.17
CA ARG A 202 -7.26 -16.50 -5.69
C ARG A 202 -5.88 -16.63 -6.33
N ASP A 203 -5.77 -16.35 -7.62
CA ASP A 203 -4.50 -16.33 -8.36
C ASP A 203 -3.55 -15.25 -7.83
N MET A 204 -4.03 -14.04 -7.53
CA MET A 204 -3.21 -13.02 -6.86
C MET A 204 -2.73 -13.47 -5.46
N VAL A 205 -3.55 -14.19 -4.67
CA VAL A 205 -3.09 -14.77 -3.38
C VAL A 205 -2.02 -15.85 -3.59
N ARG A 206 -2.13 -16.65 -4.65
CA ARG A 206 -1.08 -17.63 -5.03
C ARG A 206 0.21 -16.95 -5.49
N ASP A 207 0.12 -15.82 -6.20
CA ASP A 207 1.30 -15.03 -6.58
C ASP A 207 2.03 -14.47 -5.34
N MET A 208 1.29 -13.95 -4.34
CA MET A 208 1.85 -13.53 -3.06
C MET A 208 2.57 -14.67 -2.34
N ALA A 209 1.93 -15.83 -2.21
CA ALA A 209 2.53 -17.05 -1.65
C ALA A 209 3.81 -17.44 -2.40
N SER A 210 3.78 -17.41 -3.74
CA SER A 210 4.95 -17.72 -4.57
C SER A 210 6.14 -16.78 -4.36
N MET A 211 5.91 -15.55 -3.90
CA MET A 211 6.99 -14.61 -3.57
C MET A 211 7.60 -14.93 -2.20
N ILE A 212 6.78 -15.32 -1.22
CA ILE A 212 7.27 -15.81 0.08
C ILE A 212 8.16 -17.04 -0.11
N ASP A 213 7.71 -18.03 -0.88
CA ASP A 213 8.47 -19.25 -1.20
C ASP A 213 9.83 -19.00 -1.87
N ARG A 214 9.92 -17.95 -2.71
CA ARG A 214 11.11 -17.66 -3.54
C ARG A 214 12.06 -16.64 -2.93
N TYR A 215 11.54 -15.71 -2.12
CA TYR A 215 12.24 -14.52 -1.65
C TYR A 215 12.16 -14.32 -0.12
N GLY A 216 11.52 -15.25 0.60
CA GLY A 216 11.37 -15.23 2.07
C GLY A 216 10.35 -14.24 2.60
N HIS A 217 9.78 -13.39 1.74
CA HIS A 217 8.78 -12.38 2.08
C HIS A 217 8.06 -11.92 0.80
N ILE A 218 6.97 -11.16 0.97
CA ILE A 218 6.35 -10.41 -0.13
C ILE A 218 7.12 -9.07 -0.26
N PRO A 219 7.84 -8.80 -1.36
CA PRO A 219 8.49 -7.51 -1.59
C PRO A 219 7.44 -6.41 -1.83
N ASN A 220 7.84 -5.14 -1.70
CA ASN A 220 6.99 -3.95 -1.94
C ASN A 220 6.13 -4.06 -3.21
N GLY A 221 6.75 -4.57 -4.28
CA GLY A 221 6.10 -5.09 -5.48
C GLY A 221 7.02 -6.05 -6.23
N SER A 222 6.58 -6.63 -7.35
CA SER A 222 7.30 -7.69 -8.07
C SER A 222 8.52 -7.20 -8.90
N ARG A 223 9.49 -6.54 -8.25
CA ARG A 223 10.76 -6.03 -8.84
C ARG A 223 11.99 -6.33 -8.00
N THR A 224 13.15 -6.57 -8.62
CA THR A 224 14.43 -6.87 -7.93
C THR A 224 14.88 -5.73 -7.00
N TYR A 225 14.62 -4.47 -7.36
CA TYR A 225 14.91 -3.31 -6.50
C TYR A 225 13.98 -3.15 -5.29
N TYR A 226 12.90 -3.95 -5.21
CA TYR A 226 12.04 -4.06 -4.05
C TYR A 226 12.37 -5.26 -3.14
N LEU A 227 13.27 -6.18 -3.52
CA LEU A 227 13.65 -7.36 -2.71
C LEU A 227 14.32 -7.05 -1.37
N SER A 228 14.59 -5.78 -1.05
CA SER A 228 15.15 -5.36 0.24
C SER A 228 14.12 -4.83 1.24
N ARG A 229 12.83 -4.79 0.90
CA ARG A 229 11.74 -4.37 1.82
C ARG A 229 10.37 -4.95 1.42
N SER A 230 9.48 -5.09 2.39
CA SER A 230 8.10 -5.49 2.14
C SER A 230 7.19 -4.28 1.84
N GLN A 231 5.94 -4.35 2.27
CA GLN A 231 5.00 -3.24 2.43
C GLN A 231 4.19 -3.47 3.73
N ALA A 232 3.09 -2.76 3.98
CA ALA A 232 2.21 -3.11 5.08
C ALA A 232 1.67 -4.57 4.94
N PRO A 233 1.81 -5.46 5.95
CA PRO A 233 1.54 -6.88 5.76
C PRO A 233 0.05 -7.26 5.77
N PHE A 234 -0.58 -7.20 4.60
CA PHE A 234 -2.00 -7.48 4.38
C PHE A 234 -2.33 -8.92 3.95
N PHE A 235 -1.36 -9.82 3.76
CA PHE A 235 -1.60 -11.18 3.26
C PHE A 235 -2.55 -11.99 4.15
N SER A 236 -2.45 -11.88 5.48
CA SER A 236 -3.45 -12.47 6.40
C SER A 236 -4.89 -11.99 6.13
N LEU A 237 -5.07 -10.71 5.78
CA LEU A 237 -6.38 -10.13 5.41
C LEU A 237 -6.82 -10.50 4.00
N MET A 238 -5.89 -10.81 3.08
CA MET A 238 -6.20 -11.40 1.77
C MET A 238 -6.68 -12.85 1.92
N VAL A 239 -6.05 -13.63 2.81
CA VAL A 239 -6.50 -15.00 3.15
C VAL A 239 -7.88 -14.96 3.82
N ASP A 240 -8.16 -14.00 4.71
CA ASP A 240 -9.53 -13.80 5.24
C ASP A 240 -10.55 -13.48 4.13
N LEU A 241 -10.22 -12.57 3.21
CA LEU A 241 -11.12 -12.18 2.12
C LEU A 241 -11.38 -13.34 1.14
N LEU A 242 -10.35 -14.14 0.87
CA LEU A 242 -10.48 -15.38 0.09
C LEU A 242 -11.31 -16.43 0.84
N ALA A 243 -11.11 -16.57 2.16
CA ALA A 243 -11.89 -17.47 3.01
C ALA A 243 -13.38 -17.09 3.05
N MET A 244 -13.77 -15.82 2.90
CA MET A 244 -15.19 -15.44 2.80
C MET A 244 -15.92 -16.11 1.61
N HIS A 245 -15.18 -16.54 0.57
CA HIS A 245 -15.69 -17.35 -0.53
C HIS A 245 -15.33 -18.85 -0.36
N ASP A 246 -14.04 -19.16 -0.21
CA ASP A 246 -13.52 -20.54 -0.25
C ASP A 246 -13.66 -21.29 1.10
N GLY A 247 -14.01 -20.59 2.17
CA GLY A 247 -14.12 -21.13 3.52
C GLY A 247 -12.77 -21.43 4.19
N GLN A 248 -12.83 -22.25 5.26
CA GLN A 248 -11.70 -22.54 6.15
C GLN A 248 -10.50 -23.23 5.49
N ILE A 249 -10.67 -23.84 4.31
CA ILE A 249 -9.57 -24.48 3.57
C ILE A 249 -8.42 -23.50 3.31
N ALA A 250 -8.72 -22.23 2.98
CA ALA A 250 -7.74 -21.20 2.63
C ALA A 250 -6.66 -21.01 3.70
N TYR A 251 -7.04 -20.90 4.98
CA TYR A 251 -6.10 -20.82 6.11
C TYR A 251 -5.18 -22.04 6.20
N THR A 252 -5.69 -23.21 5.86
CA THR A 252 -4.92 -24.46 5.94
C THR A 252 -4.10 -24.74 4.69
N THR A 253 -4.43 -24.11 3.57
CA THR A 253 -3.59 -24.05 2.36
C THR A 253 -2.39 -23.15 2.63
N PHE A 254 -2.64 -21.86 2.92
CA PHE A 254 -1.62 -20.81 3.00
C PHE A 254 -0.91 -20.70 4.37
N LEU A 255 -1.00 -21.75 5.21
CA LEU A 255 -0.35 -21.78 6.53
C LEU A 255 1.19 -21.69 6.46
N PRO A 256 1.90 -22.41 5.56
CA PRO A 256 3.35 -22.28 5.43
C PRO A 256 3.81 -20.85 5.16
N GLU A 257 3.07 -20.12 4.32
CA GLU A 257 3.43 -18.79 3.85
C GLU A 257 3.02 -17.71 4.85
N LEU A 258 1.87 -17.86 5.53
CA LEU A 258 1.52 -17.06 6.72
C LEU A 258 2.57 -17.20 7.83
N GLN A 259 3.12 -18.41 8.02
CA GLN A 259 4.17 -18.67 9.01
C GLN A 259 5.48 -18.00 8.59
N ALA A 260 5.91 -18.17 7.34
CA ALA A 260 7.13 -17.57 6.82
C ALA A 260 7.06 -16.03 6.77
N GLU A 261 5.91 -15.41 6.47
CA GLU A 261 5.74 -13.97 6.61
C GLU A 261 5.91 -13.54 8.09
N TYR A 262 5.29 -14.23 9.04
CA TYR A 262 5.43 -13.88 10.45
C TYR A 262 6.89 -13.97 10.91
N ASP A 263 7.62 -14.99 10.47
CA ASP A 263 9.02 -15.19 10.81
C ASP A 263 9.93 -14.13 10.15
N TYR A 264 9.59 -13.60 8.97
CA TYR A 264 10.26 -12.42 8.38
C TYR A 264 10.11 -11.18 9.27
N TRP A 265 8.87 -10.81 9.65
CA TRP A 265 8.62 -9.62 10.47
C TRP A 265 9.17 -9.72 11.90
N MET A 266 9.45 -10.93 12.37
CA MET A 266 9.93 -11.22 13.72
C MET A 266 11.40 -11.68 13.75
N ASP A 267 12.12 -11.54 12.63
CA ASP A 267 13.52 -11.96 12.56
C ASP A 267 14.41 -11.27 13.62
N GLY A 268 15.30 -12.05 14.21
CA GLY A 268 16.18 -11.63 15.30
C GLY A 268 15.49 -11.37 16.65
N ALA A 269 14.15 -11.49 16.80
CA ALA A 269 13.43 -11.09 18.01
C ALA A 269 13.98 -11.70 19.32
N ASP A 270 14.41 -12.96 19.31
CA ASP A 270 15.00 -13.66 20.46
C ASP A 270 16.41 -13.15 20.83
N SER A 271 17.07 -12.41 19.94
CA SER A 271 18.43 -11.87 20.13
C SER A 271 18.48 -10.37 20.43
N VAL A 272 17.42 -9.60 20.13
CA VAL A 272 17.35 -8.17 20.42
C VAL A 272 17.27 -7.93 21.94
N ALA A 273 18.30 -7.30 22.51
CA ALA A 273 18.32 -6.87 23.90
C ALA A 273 17.35 -5.69 24.18
N PRO A 274 16.83 -5.52 25.41
CA PRO A 274 15.98 -4.38 25.77
C PRO A 274 16.63 -3.02 25.49
N GLY A 275 15.88 -2.10 24.88
CA GLY A 275 16.38 -0.82 24.35
C GLY A 275 17.02 -0.93 22.95
N GLY A 276 17.08 -2.14 22.36
CA GLY A 276 17.66 -2.39 21.04
C GLY A 276 16.61 -2.58 19.94
N ALA A 277 17.10 -2.65 18.70
CA ALA A 277 16.32 -3.04 17.53
C ALA A 277 17.20 -3.79 16.52
N TYR A 278 16.60 -4.68 15.74
CA TYR A 278 17.21 -5.39 14.61
C TYR A 278 16.13 -5.58 13.54
N ARG A 279 16.45 -5.21 12.29
CA ARG A 279 15.47 -5.11 11.20
C ARG A 279 14.17 -4.44 11.67
N HIS A 280 13.03 -5.09 11.44
CA HIS A 280 11.68 -4.68 11.82
C HIS A 280 11.37 -4.82 13.31
N VAL A 281 12.18 -5.53 14.10
CA VAL A 281 11.91 -5.78 15.52
C VAL A 281 12.56 -4.71 16.40
N VAL A 282 11.77 -4.16 17.31
CA VAL A 282 12.21 -3.29 18.42
C VAL A 282 11.91 -3.99 19.73
N ARG A 283 12.87 -4.03 20.67
CA ARG A 283 12.58 -4.40 22.06
C ARG A 283 12.72 -3.17 22.94
N LEU A 284 11.61 -2.70 23.50
CA LEU A 284 11.59 -1.56 24.42
C LEU A 284 12.39 -1.85 25.71
N PRO A 285 12.80 -0.84 26.48
CA PRO A 285 13.61 -1.02 27.70
C PRO A 285 12.97 -1.89 28.78
N ASP A 286 11.64 -2.03 28.79
CA ASP A 286 10.88 -2.91 29.68
C ASP A 286 10.80 -4.38 29.18
N GLY A 287 11.41 -4.68 28.03
CA GLY A 287 11.41 -6.00 27.39
C GLY A 287 10.30 -6.22 26.36
N THR A 288 9.35 -5.28 26.22
CA THR A 288 8.22 -5.38 25.27
C THR A 288 8.72 -5.43 23.83
N VAL A 289 8.23 -6.40 23.06
CA VAL A 289 8.52 -6.49 21.62
C VAL A 289 7.49 -5.68 20.84
N MET A 290 7.95 -4.81 19.96
CA MET A 290 7.17 -3.99 19.03
C MET A 290 7.79 -4.09 17.63
N ASN A 291 7.08 -3.63 16.59
CA ASN A 291 7.59 -3.60 15.22
C ASN A 291 7.70 -2.17 14.66
N ARG A 292 8.68 -1.99 13.77
CA ARG A 292 8.94 -0.80 12.96
C ARG A 292 9.13 -1.20 11.50
N HIS A 293 9.10 -0.23 10.59
CA HIS A 293 9.46 -0.45 9.19
C HIS A 293 10.98 -0.43 8.98
N TRP A 294 11.46 -1.19 7.99
CA TRP A 294 12.88 -1.37 7.69
C TRP A 294 13.12 -1.89 6.26
N ASP A 295 13.96 -1.20 5.48
CA ASP A 295 14.57 -1.77 4.27
C ASP A 295 15.99 -2.22 4.61
N ASP A 296 16.44 -3.36 4.08
CA ASP A 296 17.76 -3.92 4.32
C ASP A 296 18.92 -3.16 3.64
N ARG A 297 18.63 -2.23 2.72
CA ARG A 297 19.61 -1.33 2.10
C ARG A 297 19.57 0.09 2.68
N ASP A 298 20.74 0.71 2.71
CA ASP A 298 21.02 2.11 3.06
C ASP A 298 21.68 2.87 1.90
N THR A 299 21.44 2.44 0.67
CA THR A 299 21.76 3.19 -0.56
C THR A 299 20.50 3.89 -1.07
N PRO A 300 20.58 4.89 -1.97
CA PRO A 300 19.39 5.46 -2.61
C PRO A 300 18.46 4.37 -3.18
N ARG A 301 17.15 4.64 -3.19
CA ARG A 301 16.13 3.89 -3.96
C ARG A 301 16.52 3.88 -5.43
N ASP A 302 16.42 2.72 -6.09
CA ASP A 302 16.80 2.62 -7.51
C ASP A 302 15.77 3.40 -8.35
N GLU A 303 14.50 3.30 -8.00
CA GLU A 303 13.32 3.88 -8.65
C GLU A 303 13.14 5.40 -8.44
N SER A 304 13.88 5.98 -7.48
CA SER A 304 13.91 7.42 -7.12
C SER A 304 15.36 7.89 -6.85
N TYR A 305 16.33 7.37 -7.62
CA TYR A 305 17.77 7.52 -7.32
C TYR A 305 18.26 8.98 -7.25
N PRO A 306 17.96 9.88 -8.20
CA PRO A 306 18.38 11.27 -8.08
C PRO A 306 17.61 12.06 -7.02
N GLU A 307 16.34 11.71 -6.74
CA GLU A 307 15.52 12.33 -5.69
C GLU A 307 16.06 12.02 -4.28
N ASP A 308 16.43 10.76 -4.03
CA ASP A 308 17.07 10.32 -2.78
C ASP A 308 18.43 11.02 -2.60
N LEU A 309 19.28 11.01 -3.64
CA LEU A 309 20.58 11.69 -3.61
C LEU A 309 20.44 13.18 -3.25
N ALA A 310 19.48 13.89 -3.86
CA ALA A 310 19.22 15.30 -3.57
C ALA A 310 18.68 15.50 -2.14
N THR A 311 17.82 14.59 -1.67
CA THR A 311 17.25 14.63 -0.32
C THR A 311 18.33 14.46 0.75
N ALA A 312 19.19 13.44 0.64
CA ALA A 312 20.30 13.24 1.56
C ALA A 312 21.32 14.40 1.52
N ALA A 313 21.65 14.91 0.33
CA ALA A 313 22.55 16.04 0.17
C ALA A 313 22.04 17.35 0.83
N SER A 314 20.73 17.47 1.07
CA SER A 314 20.15 18.60 1.81
C SER A 314 20.35 18.55 3.34
N GLN A 315 20.78 17.41 3.89
CA GLN A 315 20.90 17.17 5.34
C GLN A 315 22.34 16.86 5.75
N SER A 316 23.18 17.90 5.79
CA SER A 316 24.59 17.77 6.17
C SER A 316 24.85 17.38 7.63
N ALA A 317 23.83 17.34 8.49
CA ALA A 317 23.94 16.93 9.89
C ALA A 317 23.73 15.42 10.14
N ARG A 318 23.35 14.65 9.11
CA ARG A 318 23.19 13.18 9.16
C ARG A 318 24.12 12.51 8.17
N LYS A 319 24.35 11.21 8.34
CA LYS A 319 25.00 10.42 7.28
C LYS A 319 23.99 10.15 6.15
N PRO A 320 24.39 10.21 4.87
CA PRO A 320 23.50 9.90 3.75
C PRO A 320 22.81 8.54 3.90
N GLU A 321 23.55 7.53 4.37
CA GLU A 321 23.11 6.15 4.59
C GLU A 321 21.93 6.06 5.58
N GLU A 322 21.92 6.91 6.61
CA GLU A 322 20.83 6.99 7.59
C GLU A 322 19.57 7.57 6.94
N VAL A 323 19.72 8.60 6.10
CA VAL A 323 18.60 9.21 5.36
C VAL A 323 18.04 8.25 4.31
N TYR A 324 18.89 7.53 3.57
CA TYR A 324 18.47 6.53 2.58
C TYR A 324 17.71 5.36 3.24
N ARG A 325 18.18 4.88 4.41
CA ARG A 325 17.49 3.83 5.19
C ARG A 325 16.09 4.27 5.61
N ASP A 326 15.92 5.50 6.08
CA ASP A 326 14.62 6.02 6.50
C ASP A 326 13.68 6.37 5.34
N LEU A 327 14.21 6.82 4.19
CA LEU A 327 13.44 6.99 2.94
C LEU A 327 12.90 5.65 2.43
N ARG A 328 13.76 4.62 2.39
CA ARG A 328 13.37 3.27 1.99
C ARG A 328 12.38 2.61 2.94
N ALA A 329 12.57 2.73 4.26
CA ALA A 329 11.58 2.33 5.25
C ALA A 329 10.28 3.14 5.12
N GLY A 330 10.36 4.41 4.71
CA GLY A 330 9.21 5.25 4.33
C GLY A 330 8.37 4.63 3.21
N SER A 331 9.01 4.13 2.14
CA SER A 331 8.33 3.37 1.08
C SER A 331 7.82 1.99 1.53
N GLU A 332 8.41 1.36 2.55
CA GLU A 332 7.84 0.14 3.15
C GLU A 332 6.51 0.42 3.89
N THR A 333 6.32 1.61 4.45
CA THR A 333 5.03 1.96 5.11
C THR A 333 3.86 2.03 4.12
N GLY A 334 4.13 2.16 2.81
CA GLY A 334 3.14 2.51 1.79
C GLY A 334 2.75 4.00 1.77
N TRP A 335 3.23 4.81 2.73
CA TRP A 335 2.98 6.25 2.83
C TRP A 335 4.23 7.08 2.44
N ASP A 336 4.81 6.87 1.26
CA ASP A 336 5.96 7.64 0.77
C ASP A 336 5.54 8.91 -0.01
N PHE A 337 5.60 10.12 0.54
CA PHE A 337 5.93 10.49 1.91
C PHE A 337 4.80 11.28 2.59
N THR A 338 4.95 11.49 3.89
CA THR A 338 4.04 12.21 4.78
C THR A 338 4.83 12.90 5.89
N SER A 339 4.32 14.02 6.39
CA SER A 339 4.76 14.71 7.61
C SER A 339 4.87 13.79 8.84
N ARG A 340 4.08 12.71 8.86
CA ARG A 340 4.05 11.68 9.92
C ARG A 340 5.43 11.06 10.19
N TRP A 341 6.30 10.98 9.18
CA TRP A 341 7.65 10.40 9.29
C TRP A 341 8.76 11.45 9.54
N LEU A 342 8.45 12.75 9.55
CA LEU A 342 9.43 13.84 9.49
C LEU A 342 9.60 14.49 10.86
N ALA A 343 10.84 14.70 11.33
CA ALA A 343 11.10 15.18 12.70
C ALA A 343 10.60 16.61 12.95
N ASP A 344 10.46 17.43 11.91
CA ASP A 344 9.81 18.74 11.96
C ASP A 344 8.37 18.73 11.42
N GLY A 345 7.90 17.59 10.88
CA GLY A 345 6.61 17.45 10.19
C GLY A 345 6.48 18.25 8.88
N HIS A 346 7.58 18.60 8.22
CA HIS A 346 7.61 19.40 6.98
C HIS A 346 8.74 19.00 6.00
N THR A 347 9.98 18.86 6.46
CA THR A 347 11.18 18.72 5.61
C THR A 347 11.54 17.25 5.41
N LEU A 348 11.49 16.76 4.16
CA LEU A 348 11.67 15.34 3.84
C LEU A 348 12.99 14.76 4.36
N SER A 349 14.09 15.51 4.32
CA SER A 349 15.39 15.05 4.82
C SER A 349 15.52 15.03 6.36
N THR A 350 14.42 15.25 7.09
CA THR A 350 14.27 14.94 8.52
C THR A 350 13.49 13.64 8.78
N ILE A 351 13.26 12.83 7.74
CA ILE A 351 12.62 11.53 7.83
C ILE A 351 13.36 10.57 8.76
N HIS A 352 12.66 9.95 9.71
CA HIS A 352 13.23 9.07 10.75
C HIS A 352 12.36 7.82 10.97
N THR A 353 11.82 7.26 9.88
CA THR A 353 10.85 6.16 9.88
C THR A 353 11.28 4.95 10.72
N THR A 354 12.58 4.63 10.77
CA THR A 354 13.12 3.50 11.54
C THR A 354 13.22 3.77 13.06
N GLU A 355 12.91 4.98 13.51
CA GLU A 355 12.77 5.37 14.93
C GLU A 355 11.30 5.35 15.40
N LEU A 356 10.35 5.02 14.51
CA LEU A 356 8.90 5.05 14.76
C LEU A 356 8.28 3.65 14.84
N LEU A 357 7.40 3.46 15.84
CA LEU A 357 6.48 2.32 15.93
C LEU A 357 5.13 2.74 15.35
N THR A 358 4.82 2.24 14.15
CA THR A 358 3.61 2.66 13.41
C THR A 358 2.36 1.95 13.91
N VAL A 359 1.22 2.66 13.92
CA VAL A 359 -0.08 2.10 14.31
C VAL A 359 -0.48 0.92 13.42
N GLU A 360 -0.34 1.02 12.10
CA GLU A 360 -0.76 -0.05 11.17
C GLU A 360 0.02 -1.34 11.39
N LEU A 361 1.35 -1.28 11.40
CA LEU A 361 2.19 -2.47 11.52
C LEU A 361 1.96 -3.17 12.87
N ASN A 362 1.82 -2.41 13.96
CA ASN A 362 1.56 -2.98 15.28
C ASN A 362 0.11 -3.43 15.50
N CYS A 363 -0.79 -3.26 14.52
CA CYS A 363 -2.07 -3.97 14.44
C CYS A 363 -2.02 -5.17 13.48
N LEU A 364 -1.29 -5.08 12.36
CA LEU A 364 -1.19 -6.15 11.37
C LEU A 364 -0.39 -7.36 11.87
N ILE A 365 0.69 -7.17 12.65
CA ILE A 365 1.44 -8.29 13.24
C ILE A 365 0.61 -9.12 14.23
N PRO A 366 -0.14 -8.56 15.21
CA PRO A 366 -1.06 -9.37 16.01
C PRO A 366 -2.20 -9.99 15.20
N HIS A 367 -2.64 -9.38 14.09
CA HIS A 367 -3.63 -9.98 13.20
C HIS A 367 -3.09 -11.24 12.50
N LEU A 368 -1.86 -11.18 11.98
CA LEU A 368 -1.19 -12.34 11.41
C LEU A 368 -1.02 -13.46 12.46
N ALA A 369 -0.71 -13.12 13.72
CA ALA A 369 -0.71 -14.09 14.82
C ALA A 369 -2.10 -14.68 15.13
N GLN A 370 -3.19 -13.89 15.06
CA GLN A 370 -4.56 -14.41 15.19
C GLN A 370 -4.88 -15.42 14.06
N THR A 371 -4.52 -15.09 12.83
CA THR A 371 -4.74 -15.95 11.66
C THR A 371 -3.90 -17.23 11.73
N LEU A 372 -2.65 -17.16 12.20
CA LEU A 372 -1.83 -18.35 12.49
C LEU A 372 -2.43 -19.21 13.60
N SER A 373 -2.89 -18.61 14.70
CA SER A 373 -3.56 -19.33 15.79
C SER A 373 -4.75 -20.15 15.28
N HIS A 374 -5.58 -19.54 14.44
CA HIS A 374 -6.73 -20.16 13.80
C HIS A 374 -6.33 -21.27 12.81
N ALA A 375 -5.37 -21.00 11.92
CA ALA A 375 -4.89 -21.96 10.93
C ALA A 375 -4.26 -23.22 11.57
N TYR A 376 -3.46 -23.07 12.63
CA TYR A 376 -2.92 -24.20 13.39
C TYR A 376 -4.02 -24.98 14.12
N ALA A 377 -5.03 -24.31 14.68
CA ALA A 377 -6.18 -24.98 15.30
C ALA A 377 -6.97 -25.83 14.28
N LEU A 378 -7.14 -25.34 13.05
CA LEU A 378 -7.77 -26.09 11.94
C LEU A 378 -6.94 -27.31 11.50
N LYS A 379 -5.61 -27.22 11.51
CA LYS A 379 -4.71 -28.39 11.32
C LYS A 379 -4.69 -29.36 12.52
N GLY A 380 -5.23 -28.94 13.67
CA GLY A 380 -5.25 -29.73 14.90
C GLY A 380 -4.03 -29.52 15.83
N ASP A 381 -3.10 -28.63 15.48
CA ASP A 381 -1.97 -28.27 16.35
C ASP A 381 -2.44 -27.25 17.41
N LYS A 382 -2.79 -27.79 18.58
CA LYS A 382 -3.26 -27.01 19.72
C LYS A 382 -2.13 -26.26 20.44
N GLU A 383 -0.88 -26.66 20.26
CA GLU A 383 0.26 -26.01 20.93
C GLU A 383 0.70 -24.76 20.16
N ALA A 384 0.85 -24.87 18.84
CA ALA A 384 1.10 -23.72 17.97
C ALA A 384 -0.07 -22.74 18.01
N ALA A 385 -1.32 -23.22 17.99
CA ALA A 385 -2.50 -22.36 18.17
C ALA A 385 -2.45 -21.59 19.50
N ALA A 386 -2.27 -22.28 20.63
CA ALA A 386 -2.20 -21.62 21.94
C ALA A 386 -0.97 -20.71 22.09
N ARG A 387 0.13 -20.96 21.37
CA ARG A 387 1.30 -20.08 21.29
C ARG A 387 0.93 -18.77 20.60
N TYR A 388 0.35 -18.84 19.39
CA TYR A 388 0.02 -17.65 18.62
C TYR A 388 -1.14 -16.83 19.20
N ALA A 389 -2.09 -17.46 19.88
CA ALA A 389 -3.12 -16.76 20.66
C ALA A 389 -2.50 -15.84 21.73
N ARG A 390 -1.58 -16.35 22.56
CA ARG A 390 -0.88 -15.54 23.58
C ARG A 390 -0.04 -14.42 22.98
N ILE A 391 0.67 -14.71 21.89
CA ILE A 391 1.45 -13.70 21.14
C ILE A 391 0.54 -12.56 20.67
N ALA A 392 -0.64 -12.87 20.11
CA ALA A 392 -1.60 -11.86 19.70
C ALA A 392 -2.12 -11.03 20.89
N GLU A 393 -2.51 -11.68 21.99
CA GLU A 393 -2.96 -11.02 23.23
C GLU A 393 -1.89 -10.08 23.79
N GLU A 394 -0.65 -10.54 23.91
CA GLU A 394 0.51 -9.77 24.39
C GLU A 394 0.80 -8.56 23.47
N ARG A 395 0.73 -8.74 22.15
CA ARG A 395 1.00 -7.67 21.17
C ARG A 395 -0.13 -6.66 21.05
N VAL A 396 -1.39 -7.07 21.18
CA VAL A 396 -2.52 -6.13 21.33
C VAL A 396 -2.39 -5.34 22.64
N ALA A 397 -2.05 -5.99 23.76
CA ALA A 397 -1.82 -5.29 25.04
C ALA A 397 -0.63 -4.32 24.98
N ALA A 398 0.42 -4.62 24.21
CA ALA A 398 1.53 -3.72 23.95
C ALA A 398 1.12 -2.50 23.11
N MET A 399 0.44 -2.72 21.98
CA MET A 399 -0.13 -1.66 21.13
C MET A 399 -1.06 -0.73 21.94
N GLN A 400 -1.94 -1.31 22.74
CA GLN A 400 -2.87 -0.59 23.62
C GLN A 400 -2.19 0.32 24.65
N ARG A 401 -1.01 -0.05 25.13
CA ARG A 401 -0.25 0.73 26.13
C ARG A 401 0.68 1.78 25.52
N ILE A 402 1.20 1.53 24.31
CA ILE A 402 2.27 2.34 23.70
C ILE A 402 1.72 3.33 22.66
N LEU A 403 0.65 2.97 21.94
CA LEU A 403 0.16 3.72 20.78
C LEU A 403 -1.16 4.48 21.05
N TRP A 404 -1.78 4.31 22.23
CA TRP A 404 -2.97 5.07 22.63
C TRP A 404 -2.60 6.38 23.34
N ASP A 405 -3.01 7.53 22.80
CA ASP A 405 -2.83 8.85 23.41
C ASP A 405 -4.17 9.38 23.97
N GLU A 406 -4.33 9.25 25.29
CA GLU A 406 -5.47 9.77 26.07
C GLU A 406 -5.71 11.29 25.90
N ARG A 407 -4.68 12.08 25.62
CA ARG A 407 -4.79 13.53 25.45
C ARG A 407 -5.31 13.89 24.06
N ARG A 408 -4.97 13.07 23.06
CA ARG A 408 -5.44 13.19 21.67
C ARG A 408 -6.73 12.43 21.39
N ALA A 409 -7.15 11.53 22.29
CA ALA A 409 -8.30 10.65 22.11
C ALA A 409 -8.20 9.84 20.79
N ALA A 410 -7.00 9.28 20.56
CA ALA A 410 -6.59 8.68 19.29
C ALA A 410 -5.47 7.65 19.47
N TYR A 411 -5.30 6.77 18.48
CA TYR A 411 -4.04 6.05 18.31
C TYR A 411 -3.06 6.88 17.47
N ILE A 412 -1.81 6.94 17.93
CA ILE A 412 -0.75 7.81 17.44
C ILE A 412 0.57 7.01 17.42
N ASP A 413 1.42 7.22 16.43
CA ASP A 413 2.70 6.52 16.34
C ASP A 413 3.64 6.93 17.48
N TYR A 414 4.47 6.00 17.94
CA TYR A 414 5.37 6.21 19.07
C TYR A 414 6.83 6.23 18.64
N ASP A 415 7.55 7.28 19.00
CA ASP A 415 8.99 7.38 18.82
C ASP A 415 9.69 6.59 19.92
N TRP A 416 10.28 5.44 19.57
CA TRP A 416 10.90 4.55 20.55
C TRP A 416 12.28 4.99 21.02
N LYS A 417 12.84 6.06 20.43
CA LYS A 417 14.13 6.67 20.80
C LYS A 417 13.94 7.80 21.81
N LYS A 418 12.93 8.64 21.58
CA LYS A 418 12.51 9.72 22.49
C LYS A 418 11.65 9.18 23.65
N GLY A 419 10.92 8.09 23.42
CA GLY A 419 10.03 7.47 24.40
C GLY A 419 8.66 8.14 24.50
N GLU A 420 8.20 8.79 23.43
CA GLU A 420 6.98 9.60 23.42
C GLU A 420 6.15 9.42 22.14
N SER A 421 4.84 9.72 22.22
CA SER A 421 3.93 9.74 21.08
C SER A 421 4.24 10.92 20.15
N THR A 422 4.18 10.70 18.84
CA THR A 422 4.40 11.70 17.81
C THR A 422 3.33 12.80 17.77
N SER A 423 3.59 13.89 17.04
CA SER A 423 2.72 15.08 17.03
C SER A 423 1.65 15.11 15.91
N ILE A 424 1.45 14.01 15.18
CA ILE A 424 0.61 13.97 13.96
C ILE A 424 -0.56 13.00 14.13
N LEU A 425 -1.79 13.51 14.15
CA LEU A 425 -2.98 12.67 13.95
C LEU A 425 -3.10 12.26 12.48
N SER A 426 -3.29 10.97 12.22
CA SER A 426 -3.44 10.39 10.89
C SER A 426 -4.65 9.46 10.79
N GLY A 427 -5.04 9.11 9.56
CA GLY A 427 -6.08 8.10 9.29
C GLY A 427 -5.79 6.72 9.89
N ALA A 428 -4.53 6.43 10.26
CA ALA A 428 -4.12 5.20 10.91
C ALA A 428 -4.82 4.94 12.27
N THR A 429 -5.34 5.99 12.92
CA THR A 429 -6.12 5.87 14.16
C THR A 429 -7.37 4.96 14.00
N ALA A 430 -7.82 4.71 12.77
CA ALA A 430 -8.89 3.77 12.47
C ALA A 430 -8.46 2.29 12.47
N MET A 431 -7.16 1.96 12.40
CA MET A 431 -6.70 0.58 12.21
C MET A 431 -7.06 -0.36 13.37
N PRO A 432 -6.96 0.05 14.66
CA PRO A 432 -7.43 -0.77 15.77
C PRO A 432 -8.94 -1.03 15.75
N LEU A 433 -9.74 -0.17 15.09
CA LEU A 433 -11.17 -0.42 14.89
C LEU A 433 -11.40 -1.37 13.71
N PHE A 434 -10.68 -1.18 12.59
CA PHE A 434 -10.74 -2.05 11.40
C PHE A 434 -10.40 -3.53 11.70
N LEU A 435 -9.52 -3.77 12.67
CA LEU A 435 -9.10 -5.09 13.15
C LEU A 435 -9.74 -5.52 14.49
N GLN A 436 -10.70 -4.75 15.03
CA GLN A 436 -11.44 -5.08 16.27
C GLN A 436 -10.54 -5.25 17.52
N MET A 437 -9.45 -4.48 17.59
CA MET A 437 -8.46 -4.50 18.67
C MET A 437 -8.65 -3.37 19.70
N ALA A 438 -9.52 -2.39 19.43
CA ALA A 438 -9.85 -1.29 20.34
C ALA A 438 -10.92 -1.67 21.39
N THR A 439 -10.92 -1.02 22.56
CA THR A 439 -12.07 -1.06 23.47
C THR A 439 -13.24 -0.21 22.92
N PRO A 440 -14.49 -0.45 23.36
CA PRO A 440 -15.63 0.38 22.98
C PRO A 440 -15.44 1.87 23.32
N GLU A 441 -14.83 2.16 24.46
CA GLU A 441 -14.52 3.52 24.92
C GLU A 441 -13.52 4.22 23.98
N GLN A 442 -12.48 3.51 23.54
CA GLN A 442 -11.51 4.01 22.57
C GLN A 442 -12.13 4.14 21.17
N ALA A 443 -12.98 3.20 20.76
CA ALA A 443 -13.68 3.30 19.48
C ALA A 443 -14.59 4.53 19.42
N LYS A 444 -15.28 4.86 20.53
CA LYS A 444 -16.03 6.11 20.69
C LYS A 444 -15.13 7.33 20.54
N ALA A 445 -14.03 7.36 21.28
CA ALA A 445 -13.06 8.46 21.26
C ALA A 445 -12.46 8.68 19.87
N VAL A 446 -12.07 7.60 19.18
CA VAL A 446 -11.60 7.62 17.79
C VAL A 446 -12.69 8.12 16.83
N ALA A 447 -13.94 7.69 16.98
CA ALA A 447 -15.05 8.16 16.14
C ALA A 447 -15.29 9.67 16.29
N GLU A 448 -15.26 10.19 17.52
CA GLU A 448 -15.36 11.63 17.81
C GLU A 448 -14.15 12.41 17.23
N THR A 449 -12.93 11.86 17.38
CA THR A 449 -11.69 12.42 16.82
C THR A 449 -11.69 12.45 15.29
N ILE A 450 -12.10 11.36 14.62
CA ILE A 450 -12.23 11.28 13.16
C ILE A 450 -13.24 12.33 12.68
N ARG A 451 -14.44 12.37 13.27
CA ARG A 451 -15.52 13.30 12.90
C ARG A 451 -15.08 14.77 13.05
N LYS A 452 -14.30 15.09 14.08
CA LYS A 452 -13.84 16.45 14.40
C LYS A 452 -12.64 16.89 13.54
N ASN A 453 -11.60 16.04 13.44
CA ASN A 453 -10.28 16.47 12.98
C ASN A 453 -9.96 15.99 11.56
N LEU A 454 -10.36 14.78 11.16
CA LEU A 454 -9.95 14.15 9.89
C LEU A 454 -11.04 14.21 8.81
N LEU A 455 -12.31 14.18 9.17
CA LEU A 455 -13.42 14.26 8.22
C LEU A 455 -13.51 15.66 7.58
N LYS A 456 -13.60 15.68 6.24
CA LYS A 456 -13.77 16.85 5.38
C LYS A 456 -14.99 16.68 4.46
N VAL A 457 -15.11 17.52 3.44
CA VAL A 457 -16.26 17.56 2.52
C VAL A 457 -16.27 16.43 1.49
N GLY A 458 -15.13 15.77 1.25
CA GLY A 458 -14.99 14.66 0.29
C GLY A 458 -14.49 13.34 0.88
N GLY A 459 -14.53 13.17 2.20
CA GLY A 459 -13.94 12.01 2.91
C GLY A 459 -12.93 12.43 3.98
N LEU A 460 -12.07 11.49 4.41
CA LEU A 460 -11.00 11.70 5.39
C LEU A 460 -9.69 12.12 4.72
N VAL A 461 -8.99 13.10 5.30
CA VAL A 461 -7.58 13.39 4.96
C VAL A 461 -6.63 12.36 5.56
N ALA A 462 -5.48 12.15 4.92
CA ALA A 462 -4.45 11.24 5.41
C ALA A 462 -3.88 11.65 6.79
N THR A 463 -3.64 12.94 7.01
CA THR A 463 -3.19 13.53 8.29
C THR A 463 -3.91 14.84 8.58
N GLU A 464 -3.81 15.33 9.82
CA GLU A 464 -4.23 16.69 10.17
C GLU A 464 -3.27 17.78 9.63
N ARG A 465 -2.08 17.40 9.14
CA ARG A 465 -1.03 18.33 8.71
C ARG A 465 -1.32 18.86 7.31
N THR A 466 -1.34 20.18 7.16
CA THR A 466 -1.40 20.86 5.86
C THR A 466 -0.04 21.45 5.49
N ASN A 467 0.15 21.73 4.20
CA ASN A 467 1.31 22.47 3.66
C ASN A 467 2.69 21.82 3.90
N SER A 468 2.75 20.50 4.15
CA SER A 468 4.00 19.73 4.12
C SER A 468 4.57 19.57 2.70
N GLY A 469 3.71 19.71 1.67
CA GLY A 469 4.06 19.43 0.28
C GLY A 469 4.16 17.94 -0.05
N GLN A 470 3.82 17.04 0.89
CA GLN A 470 3.91 15.59 0.71
C GLN A 470 2.54 15.00 0.30
N GLN A 471 2.54 13.81 -0.31
CA GLN A 471 1.31 13.26 -0.89
C GLN A 471 0.38 12.59 0.13
N TRP A 472 0.92 11.96 1.17
CA TRP A 472 0.17 11.29 2.24
C TRP A 472 -0.15 12.25 3.41
N ASP A 473 -0.56 13.48 3.10
CA ASP A 473 -0.98 14.53 4.05
C ASP A 473 -2.25 15.26 3.57
N ALA A 474 -2.83 16.13 4.41
CA ALA A 474 -3.92 17.00 3.96
C ALA A 474 -3.41 17.99 2.88
N PRO A 475 -4.16 18.18 1.78
CA PRO A 475 -5.61 17.94 1.66
C PRO A 475 -6.01 16.60 1.03
N ASN A 476 -5.06 15.68 0.78
CA ASN A 476 -5.33 14.43 0.08
C ASN A 476 -6.01 13.41 1.00
N GLY A 477 -7.03 12.74 0.45
CA GLY A 477 -7.62 11.52 0.97
C GLY A 477 -7.35 10.36 0.01
N TRP A 478 -7.13 9.18 0.58
CA TRP A 478 -6.71 7.97 -0.11
C TRP A 478 -7.69 6.84 0.19
N ALA A 479 -8.00 6.01 -0.81
CA ALA A 479 -9.05 5.00 -0.76
C ALA A 479 -8.89 3.97 0.39
N PRO A 480 -7.68 3.41 0.65
CA PRO A 480 -7.43 2.52 1.79
C PRO A 480 -7.90 3.09 3.13
N LEU A 481 -7.61 4.37 3.38
CA LEU A 481 -7.93 5.03 4.66
C LEU A 481 -9.43 5.21 4.86
N GLN A 482 -10.18 5.41 3.77
CA GLN A 482 -11.65 5.49 3.84
C GLN A 482 -12.24 4.12 4.15
N TRP A 483 -11.79 3.07 3.46
CA TRP A 483 -12.27 1.70 3.68
C TRP A 483 -12.01 1.23 5.10
N MET A 484 -10.79 1.45 5.61
CA MET A 484 -10.42 1.06 6.97
C MET A 484 -11.25 1.81 8.02
N ALA A 485 -11.48 3.12 7.84
CA ALA A 485 -12.33 3.89 8.73
C ALA A 485 -13.81 3.47 8.66
N VAL A 486 -14.38 3.28 7.46
CA VAL A 486 -15.78 2.89 7.28
C VAL A 486 -16.06 1.51 7.89
N LYS A 487 -15.29 0.49 7.51
CA LYS A 487 -15.43 -0.87 8.09
C LYS A 487 -15.17 -0.84 9.59
N GLY A 488 -14.10 -0.18 10.05
CA GLY A 488 -13.79 -0.09 11.49
C GLY A 488 -14.90 0.55 12.31
N LEU A 489 -15.52 1.62 11.80
CA LEU A 489 -16.65 2.27 12.46
C LEU A 489 -17.91 1.39 12.44
N ASN A 490 -18.17 0.62 11.38
CA ASN A 490 -19.27 -0.36 11.37
C ASN A 490 -19.12 -1.41 12.48
N GLN A 491 -17.90 -1.97 12.69
CA GLN A 491 -17.69 -3.04 13.69
C GLN A 491 -18.01 -2.61 15.13
N TYR A 492 -18.05 -1.30 15.41
CA TYR A 492 -18.37 -0.72 16.72
C TYR A 492 -19.72 0.04 16.73
N GLY A 493 -20.55 -0.09 15.68
CA GLY A 493 -21.89 0.51 15.62
C GLY A 493 -21.92 2.02 15.35
N TYR A 494 -20.84 2.61 14.83
CA TYR A 494 -20.78 4.02 14.43
C TYR A 494 -21.26 4.23 12.99
N ASP A 495 -22.34 3.55 12.61
CA ASP A 495 -22.82 3.40 11.23
C ASP A 495 -23.20 4.73 10.57
N GLU A 496 -23.70 5.70 11.34
CA GLU A 496 -23.96 7.06 10.84
C GLU A 496 -22.69 7.76 10.36
N LEU A 497 -21.58 7.62 11.10
CA LEU A 497 -20.30 8.24 10.73
C LEU A 497 -19.64 7.48 9.57
N ALA A 498 -19.73 6.15 9.58
CA ALA A 498 -19.30 5.31 8.47
C ALA A 498 -20.04 5.66 7.17
N SER A 499 -21.37 5.84 7.26
CA SER A 499 -22.24 6.26 6.15
C SER A 499 -21.89 7.66 5.63
N ASP A 500 -21.66 8.63 6.52
CA ASP A 500 -21.26 10.00 6.19
C ASP A 500 -19.88 10.05 5.49
N ILE A 501 -18.90 9.28 5.98
CA ILE A 501 -17.59 9.12 5.31
C ILE A 501 -17.76 8.50 3.92
N ALA A 502 -18.51 7.39 3.82
CA ALA A 502 -18.74 6.68 2.56
C ALA A 502 -19.44 7.57 1.52
N ALA A 503 -20.52 8.26 1.91
CA ALA A 503 -21.27 9.15 1.02
C ALA A 503 -20.41 10.30 0.48
N ARG A 504 -19.58 10.94 1.34
CA ARG A 504 -18.68 12.02 0.92
C ARG A 504 -17.55 11.53 0.02
N TRP A 505 -16.99 10.35 0.29
CA TRP A 505 -15.97 9.75 -0.57
C TRP A 505 -16.54 9.35 -1.93
N MET A 506 -17.67 8.65 -1.96
CA MET A 506 -18.37 8.31 -3.21
C MET A 506 -18.70 9.57 -4.01
N GLY A 507 -19.26 10.60 -3.38
CA GLY A 507 -19.52 11.90 -4.03
C GLY A 507 -18.26 12.58 -4.57
N ARG A 508 -17.12 12.49 -3.86
CA ARG A 508 -15.82 13.02 -4.30
C ARG A 508 -15.28 12.27 -5.52
N VAL A 509 -15.33 10.94 -5.49
CA VAL A 509 -14.74 10.07 -6.51
C VAL A 509 -15.62 10.05 -7.76
N ILE A 510 -16.92 9.80 -7.63
CA ILE A 510 -17.89 9.76 -8.74
C ILE A 510 -18.00 11.14 -9.41
N GLY A 511 -18.07 12.23 -8.63
CA GLY A 511 -18.07 13.59 -9.19
C GLY A 511 -16.71 14.05 -9.74
N THR A 512 -15.65 13.27 -9.56
CA THR A 512 -14.39 13.42 -10.31
C THR A 512 -14.47 12.64 -11.61
N TYR A 513 -14.92 11.37 -11.58
CA TYR A 513 -15.14 10.53 -12.75
C TYR A 513 -16.03 11.21 -13.81
N GLU A 514 -17.16 11.81 -13.40
CA GLU A 514 -18.05 12.52 -14.33
C GLU A 514 -17.32 13.66 -15.09
N LYS A 515 -16.33 14.29 -14.46
CA LYS A 515 -15.58 15.44 -15.04
C LYS A 515 -14.29 15.06 -15.74
N SER A 516 -13.73 13.87 -15.48
CA SER A 516 -12.43 13.42 -16.00
C SER A 516 -12.52 12.23 -16.96
N GLY A 517 -13.59 11.44 -16.86
CA GLY A 517 -13.74 10.14 -17.51
C GLY A 517 -12.91 9.00 -16.91
N VAL A 518 -12.24 9.22 -15.77
CA VAL A 518 -11.33 8.23 -15.16
C VAL A 518 -11.32 8.25 -13.63
N LEU A 519 -10.95 7.12 -13.03
CA LEU A 519 -10.58 7.00 -11.61
C LEU A 519 -9.07 7.14 -11.42
N LEU A 520 -8.69 7.64 -10.25
CA LEU A 520 -7.37 8.15 -9.93
C LEU A 520 -6.87 7.59 -8.60
N GLU A 521 -5.56 7.70 -8.39
CA GLU A 521 -4.85 7.28 -7.18
C GLU A 521 -5.35 7.94 -5.89
N LYS A 522 -5.50 9.28 -5.87
CA LYS A 522 -5.76 10.09 -4.66
C LYS A 522 -6.58 11.34 -4.96
N TYR A 523 -7.30 11.86 -3.96
CA TYR A 523 -8.33 12.92 -4.14
C TYR A 523 -8.20 14.06 -3.12
N ASP A 524 -8.42 15.32 -3.54
CA ASP A 524 -8.52 16.45 -2.60
C ASP A 524 -9.90 16.39 -1.93
N VAL A 525 -9.93 15.96 -0.67
CA VAL A 525 -11.17 15.82 0.12
C VAL A 525 -11.54 17.09 0.88
N SER A 526 -10.64 18.09 0.91
CA SER A 526 -10.80 19.32 1.69
C SER A 526 -11.48 20.43 0.90
N ASN A 527 -11.29 20.47 -0.41
CA ASN A 527 -11.85 21.49 -1.29
C ASN A 527 -13.35 21.23 -1.58
N PRO A 528 -14.27 22.20 -1.34
CA PRO A 528 -15.68 22.04 -1.71
C PRO A 528 -15.90 21.82 -3.21
N TYR A 529 -15.00 22.33 -4.07
CA TYR A 529 -15.07 22.10 -5.51
C TYR A 529 -14.36 20.81 -5.90
N ILE A 530 -15.07 19.93 -6.63
CA ILE A 530 -14.49 18.69 -7.17
C ILE A 530 -13.69 18.99 -8.44
N SER A 531 -12.42 18.58 -8.44
CA SER A 531 -11.42 18.76 -9.52
C SER A 531 -11.37 17.54 -10.45
N PRO A 532 -11.33 17.70 -11.79
CA PRO A 532 -11.11 16.59 -12.72
C PRO A 532 -9.68 16.01 -12.66
N LYS A 533 -8.79 16.58 -11.84
CA LYS A 533 -7.39 16.14 -11.66
C LYS A 533 -7.16 15.34 -10.36
N GLY A 534 -8.21 15.05 -9.59
CA GLY A 534 -8.09 14.36 -8.30
C GLY A 534 -7.40 15.22 -7.23
N GLY A 535 -6.41 14.63 -6.55
CA GLY A 535 -5.62 15.22 -5.46
C GLY A 535 -4.73 16.39 -5.84
N LYS A 536 -4.15 17.04 -4.83
CA LYS A 536 -3.23 18.17 -4.98
C LYS A 536 -1.80 17.76 -4.68
N GLY A 537 -1.06 17.45 -5.75
CA GLY A 537 0.40 17.35 -5.76
C GLY A 537 1.00 16.44 -4.69
N GLY A 538 2.26 16.76 -4.35
CA GLY A 538 3.09 16.01 -3.41
C GLY A 538 3.60 14.68 -3.95
N GLY A 539 4.64 14.16 -3.31
CA GLY A 539 5.37 12.99 -3.80
C GLY A 539 6.26 13.30 -5.01
N GLU A 540 6.93 12.27 -5.51
CA GLU A 540 8.01 12.38 -6.51
C GLU A 540 7.52 12.23 -7.96
N TYR A 541 6.24 11.92 -8.16
CA TYR A 541 5.69 11.55 -9.47
C TYR A 541 4.28 12.10 -9.73
N PRO A 542 3.83 12.19 -11.00
CA PRO A 542 2.49 12.71 -11.35
C PRO A 542 1.34 11.82 -10.89
N MET A 543 0.12 12.36 -10.87
CA MET A 543 -1.12 11.60 -10.59
C MET A 543 -1.28 10.38 -11.54
N GLN A 544 -1.59 9.21 -10.98
CA GLN A 544 -1.79 7.98 -11.76
C GLN A 544 -3.28 7.73 -12.08
N ILE A 545 -3.52 7.05 -13.21
CA ILE A 545 -4.84 6.65 -13.73
C ILE A 545 -5.03 5.15 -13.54
N GLY A 546 -6.22 4.75 -13.09
CA GLY A 546 -6.62 3.35 -12.96
C GLY A 546 -7.86 3.23 -12.09
N PHE A 547 -7.77 3.14 -10.77
CA PHE A 547 -6.60 2.78 -9.96
C PHE A 547 -7.04 1.68 -8.99
N GLY A 548 -6.23 0.62 -8.83
CA GLY A 548 -6.62 -0.64 -8.16
C GLY A 548 -7.45 -0.46 -6.88
N TRP A 549 -6.90 0.21 -5.86
CA TRP A 549 -7.61 0.47 -4.60
C TRP A 549 -8.83 1.38 -4.74
N THR A 550 -8.86 2.30 -5.70
CA THR A 550 -9.93 3.29 -5.85
C THR A 550 -11.14 2.60 -6.45
N ASN A 551 -10.90 1.77 -7.46
CA ASN A 551 -11.89 0.97 -8.14
C ASN A 551 -12.49 -0.05 -7.16
N GLY A 552 -11.65 -0.77 -6.41
CA GLY A 552 -12.11 -1.79 -5.47
C GLY A 552 -12.85 -1.25 -4.25
N THR A 553 -12.31 -0.22 -3.60
CA THR A 553 -13.00 0.40 -2.45
C THR A 553 -14.23 1.22 -2.87
N LEU A 554 -14.25 1.84 -4.05
CA LEU A 554 -15.48 2.49 -4.54
C LEU A 554 -16.58 1.46 -4.77
N LEU A 555 -16.27 0.33 -5.43
CA LEU A 555 -17.25 -0.71 -5.70
C LEU A 555 -17.84 -1.29 -4.40
N GLY A 556 -16.98 -1.68 -3.46
CA GLY A 556 -17.42 -2.19 -2.15
C GLY A 556 -18.16 -1.16 -1.30
N LEU A 557 -17.89 0.15 -1.45
CA LEU A 557 -18.69 1.19 -0.78
C LEU A 557 -20.03 1.42 -1.49
N MET A 558 -20.07 1.33 -2.82
CA MET A 558 -21.28 1.51 -3.62
C MET A 558 -22.32 0.41 -3.33
N ASP A 559 -21.88 -0.85 -3.29
CA ASP A 559 -22.76 -1.99 -3.04
C ASP A 559 -23.10 -2.11 -1.54
N ARG A 560 -22.21 -1.69 -0.62
CA ARG A 560 -22.50 -1.62 0.84
C ARG A 560 -23.49 -0.52 1.23
N TYR A 561 -23.54 0.60 0.50
CA TYR A 561 -24.40 1.75 0.83
C TYR A 561 -25.32 2.16 -0.34
N PRO A 562 -26.18 1.26 -0.88
CA PRO A 562 -26.90 1.49 -2.14
C PRO A 562 -27.84 2.70 -2.12
N GLN A 563 -28.35 3.11 -0.94
CA GLN A 563 -29.14 4.34 -0.79
C GLN A 563 -28.28 5.60 -0.98
N ASN A 564 -27.08 5.65 -0.38
CA ASN A 564 -26.12 6.74 -0.59
C ASN A 564 -25.65 6.74 -2.05
N THR A 565 -25.43 5.56 -2.63
CA THR A 565 -25.03 5.38 -4.04
C THR A 565 -26.06 5.98 -4.97
N ARG A 566 -27.36 5.68 -4.80
CA ARG A 566 -28.44 6.31 -5.59
C ARG A 566 -28.43 7.82 -5.45
N VAL A 567 -28.36 8.36 -4.22
CA VAL A 567 -28.31 9.81 -3.96
C VAL A 567 -27.08 10.47 -4.60
N VAL A 568 -25.92 9.82 -4.62
CA VAL A 568 -24.72 10.34 -5.31
C VAL A 568 -24.90 10.30 -6.83
N LEU A 569 -25.47 9.23 -7.38
CA LEU A 569 -25.71 9.08 -8.82
C LEU A 569 -26.81 10.03 -9.34
N ASP A 570 -27.84 10.34 -8.55
CA ASP A 570 -28.84 11.37 -8.86
C ASP A 570 -28.22 12.76 -9.09
N HIS A 571 -27.08 13.05 -8.45
CA HIS A 571 -26.31 14.29 -8.64
C HIS A 571 -25.20 14.19 -9.70
N ASN A 572 -24.94 12.98 -10.24
CA ASN A 572 -23.90 12.71 -11.24
C ASN A 572 -24.49 11.78 -12.32
N PRO A 573 -25.50 12.24 -13.09
CA PRO A 573 -26.32 11.39 -13.96
C PRO A 573 -25.55 10.86 -15.18
N ALA A 574 -24.36 11.38 -15.49
CA ALA A 574 -23.52 10.77 -16.51
C ALA A 574 -22.75 9.56 -15.96
N ALA A 575 -22.65 9.39 -14.63
CA ALA A 575 -21.99 8.26 -14.00
C ALA A 575 -22.94 7.08 -13.68
N ASP A 576 -24.19 7.15 -14.13
CA ASP A 576 -25.32 6.29 -13.73
C ASP A 576 -25.93 5.48 -14.90
N LEU A 577 -26.49 4.30 -14.61
CA LEU A 577 -27.48 3.60 -15.47
C LEU A 577 -28.46 2.82 -14.55
N PRO A 578 -29.80 2.99 -14.66
CA PRO A 578 -30.73 2.49 -13.63
C PRO A 578 -30.94 0.96 -13.53
N ASP A 579 -30.63 0.20 -14.57
CA ASP A 579 -31.29 -1.10 -14.84
C ASP A 579 -30.47 -2.37 -14.51
N ARG A 580 -29.50 -2.31 -13.58
CA ARG A 580 -28.67 -3.47 -13.19
C ARG A 580 -28.93 -3.89 -11.74
N PRO A 581 -29.12 -5.20 -11.43
CA PRO A 581 -29.26 -5.66 -10.05
C PRO A 581 -27.98 -5.40 -9.26
N VAL A 582 -28.13 -4.96 -8.01
CA VAL A 582 -27.03 -4.78 -7.04
C VAL A 582 -26.39 -6.14 -6.77
N ALA A 583 -25.05 -6.18 -6.72
CA ALA A 583 -24.31 -7.39 -6.35
C ALA A 583 -24.56 -7.76 -4.87
N HIS A 584 -24.16 -8.97 -4.47
CA HIS A 584 -24.23 -9.38 -3.06
C HIS A 584 -23.10 -8.74 -2.24
N ALA A 585 -23.32 -7.46 -1.89
CA ALA A 585 -22.42 -6.60 -1.14
C ALA A 585 -21.69 -7.31 0.00
N LEU A 586 -20.37 -7.08 0.11
CA LEU A 586 -19.47 -7.72 1.06
C LEU A 586 -20.07 -7.78 2.48
N PRO A 587 -20.44 -8.98 2.97
CA PRO A 587 -21.03 -9.12 4.30
C PRO A 587 -20.00 -8.73 5.38
N PRO A 588 -20.43 -8.47 6.63
CA PRO A 588 -19.51 -8.24 7.74
C PRO A 588 -18.47 -9.37 7.83
N MET A 589 -17.18 -9.00 7.75
CA MET A 589 -16.08 -9.95 7.70
C MET A 589 -16.06 -10.84 8.96
N ASN A 590 -16.44 -12.10 8.80
CA ASN A 590 -16.37 -13.14 9.83
C ASN A 590 -15.75 -14.41 9.25
N ALA A 591 -14.52 -14.26 8.75
CA ALA A 591 -13.83 -15.29 7.98
C ALA A 591 -13.43 -16.53 8.82
N TYR A 592 -13.47 -16.44 10.16
CA TYR A 592 -13.33 -17.62 11.04
C TYR A 592 -14.66 -18.38 11.27
N GLY A 593 -15.81 -17.83 10.81
CA GLY A 593 -17.15 -18.42 10.99
C GLY A 593 -17.74 -19.13 9.76
N VAL A 594 -17.11 -19.00 8.59
CA VAL A 594 -17.53 -19.62 7.31
C VAL A 594 -17.17 -21.12 7.24
N GLN A 595 -17.68 -21.84 6.24
CA GLN A 595 -17.39 -23.26 5.98
C GLN A 595 -16.94 -23.43 4.52
N SER A 596 -16.03 -24.38 4.26
CA SER A 596 -15.68 -24.77 2.88
C SER A 596 -16.64 -25.85 2.38
N ASP A 597 -17.07 -25.73 1.12
CA ASP A 597 -17.77 -26.80 0.42
C ASP A 597 -16.79 -27.80 -0.24
N LYS A 598 -17.35 -28.85 -0.85
CA LYS A 598 -16.56 -29.93 -1.47
C LYS A 598 -15.88 -29.47 -2.76
N ASP A 599 -16.56 -28.71 -3.59
CA ASP A 599 -16.09 -28.35 -4.92
C ASP A 599 -14.92 -27.34 -4.83
N THR A 600 -14.90 -26.52 -3.77
CA THR A 600 -13.76 -25.70 -3.38
C THR A 600 -12.59 -26.55 -2.90
N ILE A 601 -12.83 -27.52 -2.00
CA ILE A 601 -11.78 -28.43 -1.51
C ILE A 601 -11.13 -29.18 -2.69
N ASP A 602 -11.92 -29.65 -3.65
CA ASP A 602 -11.39 -30.35 -4.84
C ASP A 602 -10.59 -29.41 -5.76
N HIS A 603 -10.87 -28.10 -5.81
CA HIS A 603 -10.01 -27.12 -6.50
C HIS A 603 -8.64 -26.93 -5.83
N TYR A 604 -8.56 -27.00 -4.51
CA TYR A 604 -7.28 -26.96 -3.78
C TYR A 604 -6.48 -28.26 -3.87
N ASN A 605 -7.11 -29.37 -4.25
CA ASN A 605 -6.47 -30.67 -4.47
C ASN A 605 -5.86 -30.84 -5.88
N LEU A 606 -6.04 -29.87 -6.78
CA LEU A 606 -5.36 -29.87 -8.08
C LEU A 606 -3.85 -29.66 -7.89
N PRO A 607 -2.98 -30.36 -8.66
CA PRO A 607 -1.54 -30.22 -8.51
C PRO A 607 -1.12 -28.78 -8.84
N ALA A 608 -0.53 -28.10 -7.84
CA ALA A 608 0.06 -26.78 -8.02
C ALA A 608 1.14 -26.79 -9.11
N VAL A 609 1.38 -25.63 -9.73
CA VAL A 609 2.55 -25.45 -10.61
C VAL A 609 3.78 -25.76 -9.77
N ALA A 610 4.66 -26.64 -10.26
CA ALA A 610 5.80 -27.15 -9.50
C ALA A 610 6.91 -26.08 -9.39
N LEU A 611 6.68 -25.09 -8.52
CA LEU A 611 7.68 -24.12 -8.09
C LEU A 611 8.78 -24.89 -7.36
N THR A 612 9.98 -24.93 -7.93
CA THR A 612 11.15 -25.51 -7.25
C THR A 612 11.57 -24.58 -6.11
N PRO A 613 11.53 -25.01 -4.83
CA PRO A 613 12.01 -24.17 -3.75
C PRO A 613 13.51 -23.93 -3.96
N ARG A 614 13.89 -22.67 -4.17
CA ARG A 614 15.30 -22.27 -4.09
C ARG A 614 15.65 -22.12 -2.61
N PRO A 615 16.87 -22.51 -2.18
CA PRO A 615 17.36 -22.12 -0.87
C PRO A 615 17.25 -20.60 -0.74
N VAL A 616 16.70 -20.12 0.38
CA VAL A 616 16.66 -18.70 0.71
C VAL A 616 18.05 -18.12 0.46
N ALA A 617 18.14 -17.10 -0.40
CA ALA A 617 19.39 -16.40 -0.60
C ALA A 617 19.81 -15.85 0.77
N PRO A 618 20.98 -16.23 1.32
CA PRO A 618 21.44 -15.64 2.56
C PRO A 618 21.48 -14.13 2.32
N THR A 619 20.86 -13.36 3.22
CA THR A 619 20.89 -11.89 3.15
C THR A 619 22.32 -11.47 2.84
N PRO A 620 22.55 -10.63 1.80
CA PRO A 620 23.90 -10.21 1.44
C PRO A 620 24.64 -9.76 2.69
N ALA A 621 25.68 -10.50 3.05
CA ALA A 621 26.47 -10.20 4.23
C ALA A 621 27.17 -8.87 3.96
N LEU A 622 26.54 -7.78 4.41
CA LEU A 622 27.07 -6.43 4.25
C LEU A 622 28.51 -6.44 4.76
N PRO A 623 29.48 -5.90 3.99
CA PRO A 623 30.86 -5.85 4.45
C PRO A 623 30.87 -5.14 5.80
N GLN A 624 31.47 -5.78 6.82
CA GLN A 624 31.45 -5.29 8.19
C GLN A 624 32.13 -3.91 8.27
N VAL A 625 31.33 -2.84 8.18
CA VAL A 625 31.79 -1.46 8.32
C VAL A 625 32.12 -1.23 9.79
N SER A 626 33.37 -1.56 10.15
CA SER A 626 33.89 -1.54 11.52
C SER A 626 34.04 -0.12 12.06
N SER A 627 32.92 0.52 12.41
CA SER A 627 32.90 1.80 13.12
C SER A 627 31.64 1.98 13.99
N VAL A 628 31.34 1.00 14.86
CA VAL A 628 30.65 1.32 16.11
C VAL A 628 31.69 1.96 17.03
N GLY A 629 31.47 3.20 17.45
CA GLY A 629 32.43 3.95 18.26
C GLY A 629 32.66 3.31 19.64
N GLU A 630 33.91 3.30 20.11
CA GLU A 630 34.28 2.76 21.41
C GLU A 630 33.62 3.56 22.56
N SER A 631 32.84 2.90 23.44
CA SER A 631 32.58 3.33 24.83
C SER A 631 31.81 2.28 25.65
N ALA A 632 32.44 1.12 25.91
CA ALA A 632 32.02 0.19 26.97
C ALA A 632 33.23 -0.58 27.51
N PRO A 633 33.53 -0.55 28.83
CA PRO A 633 34.74 -1.17 29.38
C PRO A 633 34.60 -2.69 29.58
N THR A 634 35.63 -3.44 29.18
CA THR A 634 35.66 -4.91 29.26
C THR A 634 36.02 -5.42 30.67
N PRO A 635 35.23 -6.33 31.28
CA PRO A 635 35.67 -7.08 32.46
C PRO A 635 36.60 -8.25 32.06
N PRO A 636 37.64 -8.58 32.86
CA PRO A 636 38.60 -9.62 32.50
C PRO A 636 38.03 -11.04 32.71
N SER A 637 38.37 -11.96 31.80
CA SER A 637 38.01 -13.38 31.87
C SER A 637 39.17 -14.23 32.39
N SER A 638 38.91 -15.09 33.38
CA SER A 638 39.51 -16.44 33.50
C SER A 638 39.04 -17.21 34.75
N ALA A 639 38.30 -18.32 34.58
CA ALA A 639 38.19 -19.43 35.54
C ALA A 639 37.65 -20.72 34.85
N PRO A 640 38.06 -21.94 35.27
CA PRO A 640 37.74 -23.21 34.59
C PRO A 640 36.46 -23.91 35.13
N PRO A 641 35.95 -24.98 34.47
CA PRO A 641 34.62 -25.54 34.75
C PRO A 641 34.56 -26.51 35.95
N VAL A 642 33.35 -26.68 36.51
CA VAL A 642 33.03 -27.60 37.62
C VAL A 642 31.75 -28.41 37.31
N GLN A 643 31.69 -29.66 37.76
CA GLN A 643 30.60 -30.61 37.54
C GLN A 643 29.40 -30.44 38.50
N PRO A 644 28.20 -30.95 38.15
CA PRO A 644 26.98 -30.82 38.96
C PRO A 644 26.80 -31.91 40.05
N PRO A 645 26.16 -31.59 41.18
CA PRO A 645 25.56 -32.56 42.11
C PRO A 645 24.03 -32.63 41.98
N ALA A 646 23.39 -33.65 42.57
CA ALA A 646 21.95 -33.92 42.42
C ALA A 646 21.17 -34.01 43.75
N SER A 647 19.87 -33.68 43.67
CA SER A 647 18.73 -34.21 44.44
C SER A 647 18.78 -34.37 45.98
N ALA A 648 17.91 -33.61 46.69
CA ALA A 648 17.30 -34.03 47.97
C ALA A 648 16.01 -33.21 48.30
N THR A 649 15.10 -33.80 49.09
CA THR A 649 13.79 -33.27 49.57
C THR A 649 13.42 -34.00 50.89
N PRO A 650 12.35 -33.65 51.66
CA PRO A 650 11.64 -32.36 51.88
C PRO A 650 11.29 -32.05 53.38
N ALA A 651 10.60 -30.93 53.64
CA ALA A 651 9.68 -30.68 54.80
C ALA A 651 10.30 -30.52 56.22
N PRO A 652 9.57 -30.05 57.28
CA PRO A 652 8.13 -29.77 57.43
C PRO A 652 7.72 -28.36 57.96
N ALA A 653 6.46 -28.20 58.40
CA ALA A 653 5.66 -26.96 58.30
C ALA A 653 5.25 -26.21 59.60
N ALA A 654 4.81 -24.95 59.43
CA ALA A 654 4.00 -24.08 60.30
C ALA A 654 3.59 -22.80 59.50
N SER A 655 2.59 -21.96 59.80
CA SER A 655 1.33 -22.01 60.60
C SER A 655 0.47 -20.74 60.32
N ALA A 656 -0.86 -20.77 60.46
CA ALA A 656 -1.77 -19.61 60.30
C ALA A 656 -2.45 -19.18 61.63
N PRO A 657 -3.06 -17.97 61.76
CA PRO A 657 -4.45 -17.63 61.29
C PRO A 657 -4.49 -16.37 60.37
N ALA A 658 -5.52 -16.06 59.55
CA ALA A 658 -6.98 -15.82 59.76
C ALA A 658 -7.29 -14.49 60.53
N GLU A 659 -8.29 -13.65 60.19
CA GLU A 659 -9.40 -13.72 59.20
C GLU A 659 -10.01 -12.31 58.89
N ALA A 660 -10.99 -12.27 57.96
CA ALA A 660 -12.10 -11.30 57.81
C ALA A 660 -11.91 -9.92 57.12
N ALA A 661 -12.95 -9.53 56.36
CA ALA A 661 -13.24 -8.20 55.79
C ALA A 661 -14.71 -7.82 56.08
N PRO A 662 -15.16 -6.56 55.86
CA PRO A 662 -16.25 -6.35 54.89
C PRO A 662 -16.29 -4.98 54.15
N LYS A 663 -17.24 -4.88 53.19
CA LYS A 663 -17.77 -3.69 52.47
C LYS A 663 -19.31 -3.61 52.75
N PRO A 664 -20.11 -2.66 52.22
CA PRO A 664 -19.96 -1.20 52.09
C PRO A 664 -21.25 -0.39 52.49
N ALA A 665 -21.18 0.95 52.59
CA ALA A 665 -22.31 1.91 52.60
C ALA A 665 -21.76 3.32 52.26
N ALA A 666 -22.29 4.18 51.37
CA ALA A 666 -23.64 4.72 51.11
C ALA A 666 -23.91 6.09 51.79
N ALA A 667 -24.29 7.11 51.02
CA ALA A 667 -24.62 8.48 51.46
C ALA A 667 -26.15 8.67 51.60
N PRO A 668 -26.70 9.82 52.11
CA PRO A 668 -26.91 11.02 51.25
C PRO A 668 -26.99 12.40 51.98
N VAL A 669 -27.47 13.43 51.23
CA VAL A 669 -28.19 14.68 51.64
C VAL A 669 -27.51 16.05 51.33
N ALA A 670 -28.32 16.93 50.73
CA ALA A 670 -28.12 18.28 50.17
C ALA A 670 -27.89 19.41 51.23
N ALA A 671 -27.58 20.69 50.94
CA ALA A 671 -27.29 21.48 49.70
C ALA A 671 -26.39 22.71 50.12
N ASP A 672 -26.40 23.98 49.63
CA ASP A 672 -27.23 24.77 48.68
C ASP A 672 -26.55 26.13 48.28
N THR A 673 -27.26 26.96 47.49
CA THR A 673 -27.11 28.42 47.23
C THR A 673 -25.99 28.98 46.31
N SER A 674 -26.42 29.42 45.11
CA SER A 674 -26.26 30.76 44.46
C SER A 674 -25.06 31.70 44.77
N SER A 675 -24.60 32.61 43.89
CA SER A 675 -24.74 32.83 42.42
C SER A 675 -23.90 34.07 41.99
N GLY A 676 -23.65 34.27 40.69
CA GLY A 676 -23.38 35.62 40.12
C GLY A 676 -21.96 35.94 39.59
N ALA A 677 -21.93 36.84 38.60
CA ALA A 677 -20.79 37.52 37.96
C ALA A 677 -21.34 38.83 37.31
N PRO A 678 -20.59 39.73 36.62
CA PRO A 678 -19.14 39.76 36.30
C PRO A 678 -18.45 41.17 36.42
N ALA A 679 -17.18 41.25 35.94
CA ALA A 679 -16.54 42.37 35.19
C ALA A 679 -15.83 43.59 35.87
N GLN A 680 -14.56 43.80 35.44
CA GLN A 680 -13.74 45.06 35.34
C GLN A 680 -13.31 45.75 36.68
N THR A 681 -12.24 46.58 36.80
CA THR A 681 -11.41 47.35 35.81
C THR A 681 -9.95 47.61 36.31
N MET A 682 -9.04 47.97 35.38
CA MET A 682 -7.65 48.56 35.46
C MET A 682 -6.99 48.99 36.80
N ALA A 683 -5.65 48.78 36.95
CA ALA A 683 -4.59 49.84 36.99
C ALA A 683 -3.16 49.31 37.36
N GLN A 684 -2.09 50.07 37.05
CA GLN A 684 -0.68 49.85 37.43
C GLN A 684 -0.05 51.19 37.91
N PRO A 685 1.15 51.27 38.58
CA PRO A 685 2.43 51.47 37.84
C PRO A 685 3.80 51.12 38.52
N SER A 686 4.79 50.71 37.69
CA SER A 686 6.21 51.17 37.59
C SER A 686 7.36 50.98 38.64
N ALA A 687 8.57 50.76 38.07
CA ALA A 687 9.95 51.11 38.53
C ALA A 687 10.66 50.18 39.58
N THR A 688 12.00 49.96 39.62
CA THR A 688 13.18 50.43 38.81
C THR A 688 14.38 49.43 38.89
N ALA A 689 15.41 49.60 38.03
CA ALA A 689 16.76 48.95 38.08
C ALA A 689 17.83 49.97 38.60
N PRO A 690 19.20 49.83 38.48
CA PRO A 690 20.09 48.75 37.96
C PRO A 690 21.39 48.46 38.79
N ALA A 691 22.34 47.65 38.29
CA ALA A 691 23.82 47.90 38.24
C ALA A 691 24.73 46.64 38.04
N ALA A 692 25.95 46.84 37.52
CA ALA A 692 27.15 45.95 37.51
C ALA A 692 28.42 46.85 37.54
N PRO A 693 29.66 46.35 37.85
CA PRO A 693 30.66 46.08 36.78
C PRO A 693 31.89 45.16 37.11
N ALA A 694 32.78 44.95 36.11
CA ALA A 694 34.25 44.62 36.18
C ALA A 694 34.70 43.23 36.71
N ALA A 695 35.93 42.69 36.51
CA ALA A 695 37.01 42.70 35.48
C ALA A 695 38.11 41.66 35.94
N ASP A 696 39.28 41.34 35.34
CA ASP A 696 40.07 41.71 34.13
C ASP A 696 41.19 40.63 33.86
N HIS A 697 42.04 40.82 32.82
CA HIS A 697 43.43 40.28 32.60
C HIS A 697 43.64 38.76 32.24
N ALA A 698 44.72 38.30 31.57
CA ALA A 698 45.74 38.83 30.62
C ALA A 698 46.77 37.70 30.27
N ALA A 699 47.75 37.76 29.32
CA ALA A 699 47.80 38.23 27.91
C ALA A 699 49.19 37.85 27.26
N GLY A 700 49.26 37.49 25.95
CA GLY A 700 50.51 37.34 25.16
C GLY A 700 50.26 36.61 23.80
N ALA A 701 50.56 37.11 22.60
CA ALA A 701 51.80 37.62 21.96
C ALA A 701 52.57 36.51 21.17
N GLU A 702 53.13 36.68 19.96
CA GLU A 702 53.64 37.88 19.24
C GLU A 702 53.15 38.04 17.76
N ASN A 703 53.80 38.94 16.98
CA ASN A 703 53.46 39.42 15.62
C ASN A 703 54.35 38.84 14.50
N VAL A 704 53.97 39.05 13.20
CA VAL A 704 54.78 39.82 12.20
C VAL A 704 54.13 39.92 10.78
N VAL A 705 53.92 41.17 10.33
CA VAL A 705 53.86 41.70 8.93
C VAL A 705 52.81 41.20 7.91
N ALA A 706 52.20 42.14 7.18
CA ALA A 706 51.34 41.95 6.01
C ALA A 706 51.92 42.66 4.76
N PRO A 707 51.51 42.25 3.53
CA PRO A 707 50.59 43.10 2.73
C PRO A 707 49.64 42.31 1.78
N ALA A 708 48.64 42.89 1.08
CA ALA A 708 47.77 44.05 1.30
C ALA A 708 46.71 44.13 0.16
N THR A 709 45.53 44.74 0.41
CA THR A 709 44.42 45.05 -0.56
C THR A 709 43.73 43.84 -1.24
N SER A 710 42.40 43.79 -1.44
CA SER A 710 41.42 44.86 -1.68
C SER A 710 40.01 44.53 -1.13
N THR A 711 39.11 45.53 -1.05
CA THR A 711 37.77 45.43 -0.44
C THR A 711 36.64 45.72 -1.43
N VAL A 712 35.61 44.86 -1.48
CA VAL A 712 34.28 45.16 -2.06
C VAL A 712 33.18 44.54 -1.17
N VAL A 713 32.06 45.25 -1.02
CA VAL A 713 30.90 44.84 -0.19
C VAL A 713 29.85 44.12 -1.05
N PRO A 714 29.24 43.01 -0.60
CA PRO A 714 28.10 42.41 -1.29
C PRO A 714 26.81 43.20 -1.04
N ALA A 715 26.01 43.43 -2.08
CA ALA A 715 24.71 44.10 -2.01
C ALA A 715 23.58 43.19 -2.50
N THR A 716 22.43 43.25 -1.84
CA THR A 716 21.25 42.41 -2.12
C THR A 716 20.46 42.91 -3.34
N PRO A 717 20.02 42.02 -4.26
CA PRO A 717 18.99 42.32 -5.23
C PRO A 717 17.62 41.73 -4.84
N ALA A 718 16.54 42.42 -5.21
CA ALA A 718 15.14 41.98 -5.07
C ALA A 718 14.60 41.43 -6.42
N PRO A 719 13.44 40.73 -6.47
CA PRO A 719 13.06 39.90 -7.62
C PRO A 719 12.42 40.68 -8.79
N LEU A 720 12.37 40.04 -9.97
CA LEU A 720 11.74 40.53 -11.20
C LEU A 720 10.82 39.45 -11.84
N PRO A 721 9.84 39.84 -12.69
CA PRO A 721 8.67 39.03 -13.04
C PRO A 721 8.86 38.07 -14.23
N PRO A 722 7.94 37.10 -14.44
CA PRO A 722 8.00 36.16 -15.55
C PRO A 722 7.66 36.78 -16.92
N ALA A 723 8.29 36.26 -17.97
CA ALA A 723 7.95 36.49 -19.37
C ALA A 723 7.60 35.14 -20.04
N GLY A 724 6.83 35.17 -21.13
CA GLY A 724 6.33 33.96 -21.78
C GLY A 724 6.43 33.97 -23.31
N ALA A 725 6.00 32.84 -23.90
CA ALA A 725 5.89 32.54 -25.33
C ALA A 725 7.21 32.53 -26.16
N SER A 726 7.38 31.47 -26.94
CA SER A 726 8.35 31.39 -28.05
C SER A 726 7.76 30.55 -29.20
N ALA A 727 8.34 30.67 -30.39
CA ALA A 727 7.64 30.46 -31.67
C ALA A 727 8.03 29.18 -32.46
N VAL A 728 7.28 28.94 -33.54
CA VAL A 728 7.34 27.75 -34.43
C VAL A 728 8.04 28.06 -35.77
N PRO A 729 8.86 27.14 -36.34
CA PRO A 729 9.41 27.25 -37.70
C PRO A 729 8.57 26.48 -38.77
N PRO A 730 8.74 26.73 -40.10
CA PRO A 730 7.68 26.50 -41.09
C PRO A 730 7.96 25.54 -42.29
N GLY A 731 6.88 25.08 -42.95
CA GLY A 731 6.85 24.45 -44.30
C GLY A 731 6.24 23.02 -44.33
N SER A 732 5.41 22.57 -45.29
CA SER A 732 4.90 23.18 -46.53
C SER A 732 3.60 22.50 -47.08
N ALA A 733 2.76 23.26 -47.80
CA ALA A 733 1.78 22.87 -48.86
C ALA A 733 0.52 21.97 -48.58
N VAL A 734 -0.67 22.61 -48.45
CA VAL A 734 -1.85 22.68 -49.39
C VAL A 734 -2.32 21.40 -50.16
N PRO A 735 -3.63 21.14 -50.47
CA PRO A 735 -4.92 21.88 -50.21
C PRO A 735 -5.92 21.09 -49.31
N ALA A 736 -6.93 21.63 -48.61
CA ALA A 736 -7.96 22.68 -48.84
C ALA A 736 -9.32 22.16 -49.39
N ALA A 737 -10.36 22.23 -48.54
CA ALA A 737 -11.79 22.17 -48.89
C ALA A 737 -12.60 23.02 -47.89
N GLN A 738 -13.73 23.60 -48.31
CA GLN A 738 -14.56 24.54 -47.52
C GLN A 738 -16.06 24.22 -47.76
N PRO A 739 -16.99 24.61 -46.88
CA PRO A 739 -17.65 25.90 -47.12
C PRO A 739 -18.10 26.72 -45.88
N LYS A 740 -18.20 28.03 -46.12
CA LYS A 740 -19.13 29.06 -45.59
C LYS A 740 -20.13 28.61 -44.49
N ALA A 741 -20.26 29.24 -43.31
CA ALA A 741 -20.28 30.67 -42.93
C ALA A 741 -21.57 31.43 -43.28
N GLN A 742 -22.25 31.94 -42.25
CA GLN A 742 -23.03 33.18 -42.30
C GLN A 742 -23.05 33.81 -40.88
N GLN A 743 -23.14 35.14 -40.81
CA GLN A 743 -23.12 35.94 -39.57
C GLN A 743 -24.54 36.45 -39.25
N ASP A 744 -24.76 36.95 -38.02
CA ASP A 744 -24.99 38.39 -37.82
C ASP A 744 -24.94 38.76 -36.33
N GLU A 745 -24.56 40.00 -36.03
CA GLU A 745 -24.47 40.58 -34.68
C GLU A 745 -25.69 41.46 -34.37
N ALA A 746 -26.11 41.55 -33.10
CA ALA A 746 -26.28 42.83 -32.37
C ALA A 746 -27.08 42.67 -31.05
N THR A 747 -26.54 43.21 -29.96
CA THR A 747 -27.30 43.69 -28.79
C THR A 747 -27.56 45.20 -28.97
N PRO A 748 -28.60 45.83 -28.38
CA PRO A 748 -28.41 46.40 -27.02
C PRO A 748 -29.67 46.68 -26.13
N THR A 749 -29.40 46.98 -24.84
CA THR A 749 -30.15 47.89 -23.92
C THR A 749 -31.49 47.51 -23.25
N LEU A 750 -31.74 48.19 -22.10
CA LEU A 750 -32.76 48.05 -21.03
C LEU A 750 -33.40 49.44 -20.69
N PRO A 751 -34.40 49.59 -19.77
CA PRO A 751 -35.22 48.61 -19.04
C PRO A 751 -36.72 48.64 -19.50
N PRO A 752 -37.76 49.29 -18.89
CA PRO A 752 -37.91 50.10 -17.66
C PRO A 752 -38.67 49.35 -16.51
N HIS A 753 -39.73 49.93 -15.90
CA HIS A 753 -40.49 49.43 -14.73
C HIS A 753 -42.02 49.46 -14.94
N ILE A 754 -42.77 48.64 -14.17
CA ILE A 754 -43.80 49.08 -13.19
C ILE A 754 -44.21 47.90 -12.25
N THR A 755 -44.96 48.18 -11.18
CA THR A 755 -45.08 47.39 -9.92
C THR A 755 -46.29 46.44 -9.85
N ASP A 756 -46.23 45.42 -8.97
CA ASP A 756 -46.99 45.39 -7.69
C ASP A 756 -46.73 44.12 -6.83
N VAL A 757 -47.02 44.24 -5.52
CA VAL A 757 -46.52 43.42 -4.38
C VAL A 757 -47.49 43.61 -3.17
N PRO A 758 -47.60 42.75 -2.12
CA PRO A 758 -47.50 41.29 -1.94
C PRO A 758 -48.81 40.69 -1.33
N LYS A 759 -48.77 39.43 -0.83
CA LYS A 759 -49.26 39.12 0.55
C LYS A 759 -48.77 37.77 1.09
N ASP A 760 -48.36 37.77 2.36
CA ASP A 760 -48.09 36.57 3.16
C ASP A 760 -49.37 35.84 3.59
N ASN A 761 -49.24 34.56 3.95
CA ASN A 761 -49.70 34.10 5.26
C ASN A 761 -49.07 32.77 5.71
N SER A 762 -48.90 32.61 7.02
CA SER A 762 -48.34 31.42 7.67
C SER A 762 -49.40 30.58 8.39
N ALA A 763 -49.21 29.26 8.46
CA ALA A 763 -49.79 28.39 9.49
C ALA A 763 -49.05 27.05 9.54
N ALA A 764 -49.02 26.40 10.70
CA ALA A 764 -48.43 25.07 10.91
C ALA A 764 -49.51 24.08 11.40
N SER A 765 -49.31 22.76 11.20
CA SER A 765 -49.93 21.70 12.01
C SER A 765 -49.23 20.34 11.84
N GLN A 766 -48.67 19.82 12.95
CA GLN A 766 -48.66 18.39 13.29
C GLN A 766 -49.97 18.08 14.09
N PRO A 767 -50.26 16.86 14.59
CA PRO A 767 -49.52 15.59 14.54
C PRO A 767 -50.34 14.36 14.10
N ALA A 768 -49.65 13.24 13.92
CA ALA A 768 -50.14 11.90 14.26
C ALA A 768 -48.94 11.01 14.63
N ALA A 769 -49.13 10.05 15.53
CA ALA A 769 -48.11 9.07 15.90
C ALA A 769 -48.68 7.66 15.78
N HIS A 770 -47.86 6.71 15.33
CA HIS A 770 -47.95 5.30 15.71
C HIS A 770 -46.64 4.56 15.47
#